data_AF-B7PSR6-F1
#
_entry.id   AF-B7PSR6-F1
#
_cell.length_a   1.000
_cell.length_b   1.000
_cell.length_c   1.000
_cell.angle_alpha   90.00
_cell.angle_beta   90.00
_cell.angle_gamma   90.00
#
_symmetry.space_group_name_H-M   'P 1'
#
loop_
_entity.id
_entity.type
_entity.pdbx_description
1 polymer ?
#
loop_
_entity_poly.entity_id
_entity_poly.type
_entity_poly.pdbx_seq_one_letter_code
_entity_poly.pdbx_strand_id
1 'polypeptide(L)'
;QLLVRRLGRLVQQWLTRYWIWVVASMLMFISLGGEQVVLYRIVYMLLFLFFVTVFQVSYQLWIKVMYGFWLTVIIYSMLVLILIYSYQFEHFPEYWEHHLRIPVGFQKDIGLEVYQADPGTLFLKLLTPTFFLIITIIQLHYFHNEFIKLNEDHFTYSGSEEEINAPTAGSGLRVPEASESDVWRQSGPSESLQDATADEATAHAAVDAPQVARHASTAKSNPMTMYHNDARIAYSSEAEEPKRCPRPRPPPPPPNIEVYTELYSYSYRSISKQQITIAIKPRFDLYKCRKIVWRLLEIHMAKVVLLTVFGVAISDVSAVHVIFVLVVVVALPFRWLQPFLIHCCSVWTSILFLAKMVYQLSFVDVHGWHTNCSVFSFFFFFSQSVYGIDSNVTVFPAPFNSTIDGRVWIGFQKVTDLSFYSKGYILLIVVFSVHAIIRYRQRFYRARNRLPEPRPGVVFPSITRQNADDGIREALKFLLNYFFYKFGVEASLFYYGVFSIGIRLDAFALFTSLWLCGMFLLRRCYLAKVWAFYVAYLCFVLPLQYAMVMGIPPGLCTEYPWWNPSKKTLRETALWFFLPDFQEPPLAWKLWPDFIQLLFACCQLYIFFLESSAGVHDGGSNGEIYDRKGCFVGQTPNPMSDFRRSYLSTVKVFLFFPLYWITLAVMFLAGTNRVSIFAMGYVLGCFFFLWNGNEFYLKPMKVLLKMWNALLAYNVVVIFIKSILQRGTNANTEDGVCRVPLDEAGLLWDGICLTFLLVQKRLFTSYYFHHLIIEILAQQQLASR
;
A
#
# COMPACT_ATOMS: atom_id res chain seq x y z
N GLN A 1 -40.17 -11.23 -30.62
CA GLN A 1 -40.55 -11.74 -29.28
C GLN A 1 -39.39 -12.39 -28.51
N LEU A 2 -38.67 -13.37 -29.07
CA LEU A 2 -37.48 -13.99 -28.43
C LEU A 2 -36.37 -12.99 -28.08
N LEU A 3 -36.13 -12.01 -28.95
CA LEU A 3 -35.12 -10.97 -28.74
C LEU A 3 -35.50 -10.03 -27.58
N VAL A 4 -36.78 -9.67 -27.46
CA VAL A 4 -37.32 -8.88 -26.34
C VAL A 4 -37.26 -9.66 -25.02
N ARG A 5 -37.59 -10.96 -25.02
CA ARG A 5 -37.43 -11.82 -23.82
C ARG A 5 -35.97 -12.01 -23.43
N ARG A 6 -35.05 -12.05 -24.40
CA ARG A 6 -33.60 -12.11 -24.13
C ARG A 6 -33.08 -10.78 -23.58
N LEU A 7 -33.51 -9.67 -24.17
CA LEU A 7 -33.20 -8.32 -23.69
C LEU A 7 -33.74 -8.12 -22.27
N GLY A 8 -35.00 -8.48 -22.01
CA GLY A 8 -35.62 -8.39 -20.68
C GLY A 8 -34.86 -9.18 -19.62
N ARG A 9 -34.45 -10.42 -19.91
CA ARG A 9 -33.61 -11.21 -18.99
C ARG A 9 -32.23 -10.58 -18.75
N LEU A 10 -31.60 -10.04 -19.78
CA LEU A 10 -30.31 -9.35 -19.64
C LEU A 10 -30.44 -8.09 -18.79
N VAL A 11 -31.47 -7.28 -19.04
CA VAL A 11 -31.77 -6.06 -18.29
C VAL A 11 -32.09 -6.39 -16.84
N GLN A 12 -32.91 -7.42 -16.58
CA GLN A 12 -33.21 -7.87 -15.23
C GLN A 12 -31.94 -8.32 -14.49
N GLN A 13 -31.09 -9.15 -15.11
CA GLN A 13 -29.82 -9.57 -14.49
C GLN A 13 -28.86 -8.41 -14.24
N TRP A 14 -28.84 -7.41 -15.11
CA TRP A 14 -28.06 -6.19 -14.92
C TRP A 14 -28.59 -5.36 -13.76
N LEU A 15 -29.90 -5.09 -13.76
CA LEU A 15 -30.55 -4.30 -12.70
C LEU A 15 -30.37 -4.98 -11.34
N THR A 16 -30.64 -6.28 -11.21
CA THR A 16 -30.46 -7.00 -9.92
C THR A 16 -29.03 -6.87 -9.37
N ARG A 17 -28.00 -6.79 -10.23
CA ARG A 17 -26.60 -6.65 -9.78
C ARG A 17 -26.20 -5.24 -9.38
N TYR A 18 -26.75 -4.23 -10.06
CA TYR A 18 -26.27 -2.85 -9.93
C TYR A 18 -27.24 -1.90 -9.24
N TRP A 19 -28.52 -2.26 -9.10
CA TRP A 19 -29.55 -1.39 -8.52
C TRP A 19 -29.25 -1.00 -7.06
N ILE A 20 -28.62 -1.89 -6.29
CA ILE A 20 -28.18 -1.59 -4.92
C ILE A 20 -27.28 -0.33 -4.85
N TRP A 21 -26.40 -0.13 -5.84
CA TRP A 21 -25.52 1.04 -5.92
C TRP A 21 -26.28 2.31 -6.28
N VAL A 22 -27.31 2.19 -7.14
CA VAL A 22 -28.19 3.32 -7.49
C VAL A 22 -28.94 3.80 -6.25
N VAL A 23 -29.53 2.88 -5.49
CA VAL A 23 -30.27 3.21 -4.27
C VAL A 23 -29.35 3.79 -3.19
N ALA A 24 -28.16 3.21 -2.99
CA ALA A 24 -27.17 3.73 -2.04
C ALA A 24 -26.68 5.13 -2.44
N SER A 25 -26.45 5.38 -3.72
CA SER A 25 -26.09 6.72 -4.23
C SER A 25 -27.22 7.72 -4.04
N MET A 26 -28.48 7.31 -4.23
CA MET A 26 -29.63 8.19 -4.01
C MET A 26 -29.79 8.53 -2.52
N LEU A 27 -29.54 7.58 -1.62
CA LEU A 27 -29.54 7.83 -0.17
C LEU A 27 -28.46 8.85 0.22
N MET A 28 -27.26 8.77 -0.37
CA MET A 28 -26.19 9.76 -0.19
C MET A 28 -26.55 11.14 -0.78
N PHE A 29 -27.23 11.17 -1.93
CA PHE A 29 -27.65 12.42 -2.56
C PHE A 29 -28.67 13.19 -1.70
N ILE A 30 -29.63 12.50 -1.08
CA ILE A 30 -30.64 13.12 -0.21
C ILE A 30 -30.06 13.61 1.10
N SER A 31 -29.08 12.89 1.65
CA SER A 31 -28.44 13.27 2.90
C SER A 31 -27.52 14.49 2.75
N LEU A 32 -26.94 14.71 1.57
CA LEU A 32 -26.10 15.87 1.26
C LEU A 32 -26.82 17.01 0.54
N GLY A 33 -27.96 16.73 -0.10
CA GLY A 33 -28.63 17.68 -0.98
C GLY A 33 -29.34 18.80 -0.23
N GLY A 34 -29.33 20.02 -0.80
CA GLY A 34 -30.01 21.23 -0.32
C GLY A 34 -29.12 22.19 0.48
N GLU A 35 -29.57 23.44 0.62
CA GLU A 35 -28.75 24.55 1.14
C GLU A 35 -28.53 24.53 2.66
N GLN A 36 -29.42 23.91 3.42
CA GLN A 36 -29.35 23.85 4.89
C GLN A 36 -29.30 22.40 5.39
N VAL A 37 -28.48 22.19 6.42
CA VAL A 37 -28.40 20.92 7.14
C VAL A 37 -29.54 20.87 8.15
N VAL A 38 -30.34 19.81 8.07
CA VAL A 38 -31.51 19.59 8.93
C VAL A 38 -31.46 18.20 9.54
N LEU A 39 -32.09 18.02 10.69
CA LEU A 39 -31.98 16.78 11.49
C LEU A 39 -32.38 15.53 10.70
N TYR A 40 -33.46 15.58 9.90
CA TYR A 40 -33.86 14.38 9.16
C TYR A 40 -32.83 13.95 8.12
N ARG A 41 -32.09 14.89 7.52
CA ARG A 41 -30.98 14.59 6.59
C ARG A 41 -29.80 13.95 7.30
N ILE A 42 -29.53 14.37 8.54
CA ILE A 42 -28.49 13.76 9.39
C ILE A 42 -28.84 12.30 9.70
N VAL A 43 -30.11 11.99 9.96
CA VAL A 43 -30.53 10.59 10.17
C VAL A 43 -30.41 9.77 8.87
N TYR A 44 -30.77 10.32 7.70
CA TYR A 44 -30.47 9.64 6.42
C TYR A 44 -28.97 9.40 6.23
N MET A 45 -28.13 10.36 6.62
CA MET A 45 -26.67 10.19 6.60
C MET A 45 -26.23 9.06 7.55
N LEU A 46 -26.77 9.01 8.77
CA LEU A 46 -26.49 7.93 9.72
C LEU A 46 -26.85 6.56 9.14
N LEU A 47 -28.03 6.44 8.52
CA LEU A 47 -28.45 5.20 7.86
C LEU A 47 -27.53 4.83 6.70
N PHE A 48 -27.12 5.79 5.87
CA PHE A 48 -26.15 5.59 4.81
C PHE A 48 -24.80 5.09 5.33
N LEU A 49 -24.23 5.79 6.32
CA LEU A 49 -22.93 5.48 6.89
C LEU A 49 -22.96 4.14 7.61
N PHE A 50 -24.04 3.82 8.31
CA PHE A 50 -24.23 2.49 8.90
C PHE A 50 -24.20 1.40 7.82
N PHE A 51 -24.98 1.55 6.76
CA PHE A 51 -25.05 0.59 5.66
C PHE A 51 -23.69 0.35 4.99
N VAL A 52 -22.97 1.43 4.70
CA VAL A 52 -21.65 1.35 4.05
C VAL A 52 -20.58 0.84 5.02
N THR A 53 -20.61 1.22 6.29
CA THR A 53 -19.64 0.75 7.29
C THR A 53 -19.81 -0.75 7.57
N VAL A 54 -21.06 -1.23 7.68
CA VAL A 54 -21.32 -2.67 7.82
C VAL A 54 -20.82 -3.44 6.59
N PHE A 55 -21.05 -2.91 5.38
CA PHE A 55 -20.47 -3.47 4.15
C PHE A 55 -18.94 -3.51 4.19
N GLN A 56 -18.29 -2.44 4.63
CA GLN A 56 -16.83 -2.34 4.70
C GLN A 56 -16.22 -3.30 5.73
N VAL A 57 -16.89 -3.52 6.87
CA VAL A 57 -16.41 -4.39 7.95
C VAL A 57 -16.66 -5.86 7.65
N SER A 58 -17.90 -6.23 7.33
CA SER A 58 -18.27 -7.63 7.12
C SER A 58 -19.41 -7.77 6.13
N TYR A 59 -19.09 -8.35 4.98
CA TYR A 59 -20.06 -8.71 3.96
C TYR A 59 -21.15 -9.68 4.45
N GLN A 60 -20.80 -10.59 5.36
CA GLN A 60 -21.74 -11.55 5.97
C GLN A 60 -22.82 -10.84 6.79
N LEU A 61 -22.38 -9.90 7.64
CA LEU A 61 -23.30 -9.10 8.45
C LEU A 61 -24.16 -8.21 7.54
N TRP A 62 -23.56 -7.65 6.49
CA TRP A 62 -24.25 -6.79 5.54
C TRP A 62 -25.44 -7.48 4.84
N ILE A 63 -25.28 -8.72 4.37
CA ILE A 63 -26.38 -9.47 3.77
C ILE A 63 -27.51 -9.72 4.79
N LYS A 64 -27.16 -10.16 6.00
CA LYS A 64 -28.14 -10.47 7.06
C LYS A 64 -28.96 -9.23 7.48
N VAL A 65 -28.32 -8.07 7.54
CA VAL A 65 -28.95 -6.81 7.97
C VAL A 65 -29.75 -6.14 6.84
N MET A 66 -29.50 -6.47 5.58
CA MET A 66 -30.01 -5.75 4.42
C MET A 66 -31.54 -5.64 4.36
N TYR A 67 -32.29 -6.71 4.67
CA TYR A 67 -33.76 -6.68 4.65
C TYR A 67 -34.30 -5.68 5.69
N GLY A 68 -33.85 -5.81 6.94
CA GLY A 68 -34.24 -4.91 8.03
C GLY A 68 -33.80 -3.47 7.81
N PHE A 69 -32.66 -3.26 7.13
CA PHE A 69 -32.20 -1.93 6.75
C PHE A 69 -33.17 -1.23 5.79
N TRP A 70 -33.55 -1.88 4.68
CA TRP A 70 -34.47 -1.27 3.71
C TRP A 70 -35.85 -1.01 4.30
N LEU A 71 -36.34 -1.90 5.15
CA LEU A 71 -37.60 -1.69 5.87
C LEU A 71 -37.52 -0.44 6.78
N THR A 72 -36.43 -0.32 7.55
CA THR A 72 -36.19 0.86 8.41
C THR A 72 -36.15 2.15 7.58
N VAL A 73 -35.49 2.15 6.42
CA VAL A 73 -35.42 3.31 5.52
C VAL A 73 -36.80 3.69 4.98
N ILE A 74 -37.64 2.72 4.60
CA ILE A 74 -39.00 2.97 4.11
C ILE A 74 -39.87 3.58 5.21
N ILE A 75 -39.88 2.98 6.40
CA ILE A 75 -40.65 3.47 7.56
C ILE A 75 -40.20 4.89 7.92
N TYR A 76 -38.90 5.11 8.01
CA TYR A 76 -38.34 6.43 8.32
C TYR A 76 -38.73 7.46 7.26
N SER A 77 -38.66 7.10 5.97
CA SER A 77 -39.04 8.01 4.88
C SER A 77 -40.52 8.36 4.89
N MET A 78 -41.40 7.41 5.22
CA MET A 78 -42.82 7.66 5.41
C MET A 78 -43.08 8.61 6.58
N LEU A 79 -42.39 8.42 7.71
CA LEU A 79 -42.51 9.31 8.87
C LEU A 79 -42.05 10.73 8.53
N VAL A 80 -40.94 10.89 7.81
CA VAL A 80 -40.46 12.21 7.37
C VAL A 80 -41.47 12.91 6.46
N LEU A 81 -42.07 12.19 5.50
CA LEU A 81 -43.12 12.75 4.64
C LEU A 81 -44.35 13.19 5.43
N ILE A 82 -44.81 12.37 6.38
CA ILE A 82 -45.93 12.70 7.26
C ILE A 82 -45.60 13.93 8.10
N LEU A 83 -44.39 14.01 8.67
CA LEU A 83 -43.97 15.15 9.48
C LEU A 83 -43.94 16.44 8.66
N ILE A 84 -43.28 16.46 7.50
CA ILE A 84 -43.21 17.64 6.63
C ILE A 84 -44.61 18.08 6.17
N TYR A 85 -45.47 17.12 5.80
CA TYR A 85 -46.84 17.40 5.34
C TYR A 85 -47.74 17.92 6.46
N SER A 86 -47.72 17.26 7.63
CA SER A 86 -48.53 17.65 8.79
C SER A 86 -48.20 19.05 9.31
N TYR A 87 -46.94 19.48 9.18
CA TYR A 87 -46.50 20.80 9.61
C TYR A 87 -47.04 21.95 8.73
N GLN A 88 -47.65 21.65 7.58
CA GLN A 88 -48.28 22.66 6.73
C GLN A 88 -49.69 23.07 7.19
N PHE A 89 -50.29 22.34 8.13
CA PHE A 89 -51.61 22.69 8.68
C PHE A 89 -51.52 23.91 9.60
N GLU A 90 -52.58 24.71 9.61
CA GLU A 90 -52.74 25.85 10.52
C GLU A 90 -52.68 25.36 11.99
N HIS A 91 -52.08 26.16 12.88
CA HIS A 91 -51.84 25.86 14.31
C HIS A 91 -50.85 24.72 14.64
N PHE A 92 -50.27 24.01 13.68
CA PHE A 92 -49.25 22.99 13.98
C PHE A 92 -47.97 23.57 14.61
N PRO A 93 -47.40 24.71 14.14
CA PRO A 93 -46.24 25.31 14.78
C PRO A 93 -46.48 25.67 16.26
N GLU A 94 -47.66 26.22 16.56
CA GLU A 94 -48.11 26.57 17.91
C GLU A 94 -48.30 25.32 18.78
N TYR A 95 -48.84 24.24 18.21
CA TYR A 95 -48.98 22.96 18.90
C TYR A 95 -47.62 22.38 19.32
N TRP A 96 -46.61 22.44 18.45
CA TRP A 96 -45.25 21.98 18.76
C TRP A 96 -44.57 22.84 19.84
N GLU A 97 -44.85 24.13 19.87
CA GLU A 97 -44.30 25.03 20.88
C GLU A 97 -44.98 24.86 22.25
N HIS A 98 -46.32 24.90 22.29
CA HIS A 98 -47.08 24.88 23.54
C HIS A 98 -47.22 23.48 24.14
N HIS A 99 -47.43 22.44 23.32
CA HIS A 99 -47.69 21.08 23.79
C HIS A 99 -46.42 20.24 23.90
N LEU A 100 -45.55 20.28 22.87
CA LEU A 100 -44.28 19.53 22.87
C LEU A 100 -43.12 20.29 23.54
N ARG A 101 -43.30 21.57 23.90
CA ARG A 101 -42.28 22.45 24.48
C ARG A 101 -41.01 22.54 23.64
N ILE A 102 -41.15 22.52 22.32
CA ILE A 102 -40.03 22.62 21.38
C ILE A 102 -39.98 24.03 20.81
N PRO A 103 -38.90 24.81 21.05
CA PRO A 103 -38.81 26.19 20.56
C PRO A 103 -38.72 26.23 19.03
N VAL A 104 -39.23 27.31 18.43
CA VAL A 104 -39.30 27.49 16.97
C VAL A 104 -37.93 27.31 16.28
N GLY A 105 -36.83 27.71 16.93
CA GLY A 105 -35.47 27.48 16.41
C GLY A 105 -35.13 25.99 16.25
N PHE A 106 -35.54 25.15 17.21
CA PHE A 106 -35.33 23.69 17.11
C PHE A 106 -36.25 23.05 16.08
N GLN A 107 -37.47 23.57 15.90
CA GLN A 107 -38.37 23.13 14.83
C GLN A 107 -37.74 23.36 13.45
N LYS A 108 -37.11 24.52 13.25
CA LYS A 108 -36.37 24.83 12.02
C LYS A 108 -35.15 23.94 11.82
N ASP A 109 -34.37 23.66 12.87
CA ASP A 109 -33.22 22.74 12.81
C ASP A 109 -33.65 21.28 12.51
N ILE A 110 -34.84 20.86 12.93
CA ILE A 110 -35.43 19.58 12.49
C ILE A 110 -35.64 19.58 10.97
N GLY A 111 -35.89 20.75 10.39
CA GLY A 111 -36.22 20.96 8.99
C GLY A 111 -37.72 21.12 8.75
N LEU A 112 -38.47 21.52 9.78
CA LEU A 112 -39.89 21.84 9.70
C LEU A 112 -40.02 23.34 9.40
N GLU A 113 -40.54 23.66 8.22
CA GLU A 113 -40.80 25.02 7.77
C GLU A 113 -42.18 25.09 7.11
N VAL A 114 -42.84 26.24 7.22
CA VAL A 114 -44.15 26.49 6.62
C VAL A 114 -43.94 27.13 5.24
N TYR A 115 -44.52 26.53 4.18
CA TYR A 115 -44.32 26.95 2.79
C TYR A 115 -45.56 27.62 2.17
N GLN A 116 -46.28 28.44 2.93
CA GLN A 116 -47.55 29.07 2.49
C GLN A 116 -47.41 30.04 1.30
N ALA A 117 -46.25 30.69 1.13
CA ALA A 117 -46.03 31.67 0.07
C ALA A 117 -45.68 31.05 -1.30
N ASP A 118 -45.05 29.87 -1.33
CA ASP A 118 -44.50 29.25 -2.55
C ASP A 118 -44.82 27.74 -2.63
N PRO A 119 -46.01 27.34 -3.12
CA PRO A 119 -46.41 25.93 -3.22
C PRO A 119 -45.45 25.05 -4.04
N GLY A 120 -44.72 25.65 -5.00
CA GLY A 120 -43.74 24.96 -5.83
C GLY A 120 -42.52 24.44 -5.05
N THR A 121 -42.08 25.19 -4.03
CA THR A 121 -40.94 24.78 -3.19
C THR A 121 -41.31 23.61 -2.27
N LEU A 122 -42.53 23.62 -1.72
CA LEU A 122 -43.12 22.51 -0.97
C LEU A 122 -43.17 21.24 -1.83
N PHE A 123 -43.67 21.37 -3.07
CA PHE A 123 -43.72 20.24 -4.00
C PHE A 123 -42.33 19.64 -4.24
N LEU A 124 -41.31 20.47 -4.51
CA LEU A 124 -39.93 19.99 -4.70
C LEU A 124 -39.33 19.30 -3.46
N LYS A 125 -39.66 19.81 -2.26
CA LYS A 125 -39.22 19.26 -0.97
C LYS A 125 -39.89 17.92 -0.65
N LEU A 126 -41.13 17.70 -1.07
CA LEU A 126 -41.85 16.42 -0.94
C LEU A 126 -41.49 15.43 -2.06
N LEU A 127 -41.20 15.93 -3.26
CA LEU A 127 -40.88 15.14 -4.44
C LEU A 127 -39.56 14.36 -4.28
N THR A 128 -38.55 14.99 -3.66
CA THR A 128 -37.23 14.34 -3.52
C THR A 128 -37.27 13.09 -2.60
N PRO A 129 -37.86 13.15 -1.38
CA PRO A 129 -38.01 11.97 -0.53
C PRO A 129 -39.04 10.95 -1.07
N THR A 130 -40.10 11.39 -1.77
CA THR A 130 -41.06 10.45 -2.39
C THR A 130 -40.43 9.66 -3.53
N PHE A 131 -39.61 10.27 -4.41
CA PHE A 131 -38.88 9.52 -5.44
C PHE A 131 -37.94 8.49 -4.83
N PHE A 132 -37.23 8.85 -3.77
CA PHE A 132 -36.38 7.93 -3.05
C PHE A 132 -37.14 6.77 -2.41
N LEU A 133 -38.27 7.06 -1.78
CA LEU A 133 -39.17 6.07 -1.24
C LEU A 133 -39.64 5.09 -2.34
N ILE A 134 -40.03 5.59 -3.51
CA ILE A 134 -40.42 4.75 -4.65
C ILE A 134 -39.25 3.85 -5.09
N ILE A 135 -38.05 4.43 -5.24
CA ILE A 135 -36.84 3.70 -5.66
C ILE A 135 -36.45 2.60 -4.64
N THR A 136 -36.60 2.88 -3.34
CA THR A 136 -36.32 1.92 -2.26
C THR A 136 -37.37 0.81 -2.17
N ILE A 137 -38.66 1.13 -2.37
CA ILE A 137 -39.73 0.13 -2.49
C ILE A 137 -39.47 -0.79 -3.69
N ILE A 138 -39.09 -0.23 -4.84
CA ILE A 138 -38.73 -1.02 -6.03
C ILE A 138 -37.57 -1.98 -5.72
N GLN A 139 -36.54 -1.50 -5.02
CA GLN A 139 -35.40 -2.33 -4.61
C GLN A 139 -35.83 -3.50 -3.72
N LEU A 140 -36.65 -3.24 -2.70
CA LEU A 140 -37.11 -4.26 -1.77
C LEU A 140 -38.01 -5.30 -2.44
N HIS A 141 -38.94 -4.87 -3.30
CA HIS A 141 -39.95 -5.75 -3.88
C HIS A 141 -39.42 -6.57 -5.06
N TYR A 142 -38.68 -5.96 -5.98
CA TYR A 142 -38.31 -6.62 -7.25
C TYR A 142 -36.91 -7.25 -7.25
N PHE A 143 -35.94 -6.61 -6.60
CA PHE A 143 -34.53 -6.99 -6.76
C PHE A 143 -33.93 -7.66 -5.52
N HIS A 144 -34.47 -7.41 -4.33
CA HIS A 144 -33.90 -7.88 -3.06
C HIS A 144 -33.72 -9.39 -2.97
N ASN A 145 -34.79 -10.16 -3.16
CA ASN A 145 -34.76 -11.63 -3.03
C ASN A 145 -33.80 -12.26 -4.04
N GLU A 146 -33.81 -11.77 -5.28
CA GLU A 146 -32.91 -12.25 -6.33
C GLU A 146 -31.45 -11.86 -6.06
N PHE A 147 -31.22 -10.68 -5.49
CA PHE A 147 -29.89 -10.23 -5.09
C PHE A 147 -29.33 -11.02 -3.90
N ILE A 148 -30.14 -11.35 -2.90
CA ILE A 148 -29.72 -12.22 -1.78
C ILE A 148 -29.34 -13.59 -2.30
N LYS A 149 -30.21 -14.25 -3.09
CA LYS A 149 -29.93 -15.59 -3.65
C LYS A 149 -28.62 -15.61 -4.43
N LEU A 150 -28.40 -14.62 -5.30
CA LEU A 150 -27.15 -14.48 -6.06
C LEU A 150 -25.92 -14.46 -5.15
N ASN A 151 -26.00 -13.78 -4.01
CA ASN A 151 -24.87 -13.63 -3.09
C ASN A 151 -24.71 -14.83 -2.12
N GLU A 152 -25.82 -15.45 -1.70
CA GLU A 152 -25.81 -16.69 -0.92
C GLU A 152 -25.25 -17.85 -1.74
N ASP A 153 -25.65 -18.02 -3.00
CA ASP A 153 -25.07 -19.03 -3.91
C ASP A 153 -23.55 -18.86 -4.05
N HIS A 154 -23.09 -17.60 -4.13
CA HIS A 154 -21.67 -17.28 -4.16
C HIS A 154 -20.92 -17.65 -2.87
N PHE A 155 -21.63 -17.71 -1.74
CA PHE A 155 -21.05 -18.04 -0.45
C PHE A 155 -21.16 -19.53 -0.11
N THR A 156 -22.29 -20.18 -0.37
CA THR A 156 -22.48 -21.63 -0.11
C THR A 156 -21.49 -22.46 -0.91
N TYR A 157 -21.20 -22.09 -2.16
CA TYR A 157 -20.14 -22.71 -2.96
C TYR A 157 -18.74 -22.57 -2.31
N SER A 158 -18.51 -21.54 -1.49
CA SER A 158 -17.24 -21.34 -0.78
C SER A 158 -17.15 -22.13 0.54
N GLY A 159 -18.28 -22.38 1.22
CA GLY A 159 -18.31 -23.10 2.50
C GLY A 159 -18.43 -24.62 2.37
N SER A 160 -19.13 -25.13 1.36
CA SER A 160 -19.36 -26.57 1.19
C SER A 160 -18.11 -27.38 0.81
N GLU A 161 -17.01 -26.74 0.40
CA GLU A 161 -15.73 -27.42 0.11
C GLU A 161 -14.65 -27.21 1.18
N GLU A 162 -14.86 -26.32 2.17
CA GLU A 162 -14.01 -26.27 3.38
C GLU A 162 -14.31 -27.48 4.29
N GLU A 163 -15.57 -27.94 4.37
CA GLU A 163 -15.92 -29.18 5.08
C GLU A 163 -15.40 -30.45 4.40
N ILE A 164 -15.15 -30.43 3.08
CA ILE A 164 -14.55 -31.57 2.37
C ILE A 164 -13.01 -31.62 2.57
N ASN A 165 -12.39 -30.50 2.95
CA ASN A 165 -10.94 -30.41 3.17
C ASN A 165 -10.55 -30.17 4.65
N ALA A 166 -11.51 -30.18 5.57
CA ALA A 166 -11.25 -30.23 7.01
C ALA A 166 -10.93 -31.68 7.40
N PRO A 167 -9.78 -31.99 8.03
CA PRO A 167 -9.57 -33.31 8.60
C PRO A 167 -10.56 -33.48 9.76
N THR A 168 -11.58 -34.32 9.54
CA THR A 168 -12.59 -34.64 10.53
C THR A 168 -11.93 -35.30 11.73
N ALA A 169 -11.87 -34.57 12.85
CA ALA A 169 -11.49 -35.12 14.13
C ALA A 169 -12.67 -35.92 14.70
N GLY A 170 -12.48 -37.23 14.88
CA GLY A 170 -13.16 -38.01 15.93
C GLY A 170 -13.80 -39.34 15.52
N SER A 171 -13.04 -40.44 15.59
CA SER A 171 -13.37 -41.63 16.41
C SER A 171 -12.23 -42.64 16.31
N GLY A 172 -11.69 -43.05 17.46
CA GLY A 172 -10.38 -43.69 17.56
C GLY A 172 -10.26 -45.09 16.96
N LEU A 173 -9.09 -45.35 16.37
CA LEU A 173 -8.45 -46.65 16.43
C LEU A 173 -6.93 -46.46 16.46
N ARG A 174 -6.31 -46.98 17.52
CA ARG A 174 -4.90 -46.82 17.88
C ARG A 174 -4.04 -47.76 17.01
N VAL A 175 -3.10 -47.22 16.22
CA VAL A 175 -2.06 -47.98 15.50
C VAL A 175 -0.74 -47.18 15.59
N PRO A 176 0.42 -47.85 15.80
CA PRO A 176 1.61 -47.25 16.40
C PRO A 176 2.57 -46.58 15.41
N GLU A 177 3.41 -45.75 16.02
CA GLU A 177 4.54 -45.00 15.49
C GLU A 177 5.65 -45.92 14.94
N ALA A 178 6.04 -45.73 13.67
CA ALA A 178 7.29 -46.25 13.12
C ALA A 178 7.79 -45.36 11.97
N SER A 179 9.09 -45.09 12.02
CA SER A 179 9.95 -44.35 11.09
C SER A 179 10.07 -44.99 9.71
N GLU A 180 10.15 -44.17 8.65
CA GLU A 180 10.72 -44.60 7.37
C GLU A 180 11.63 -43.50 6.80
N SER A 181 12.92 -43.70 7.04
CA SER A 181 14.00 -43.31 6.13
C SER A 181 14.06 -44.30 4.97
N ASP A 182 14.48 -43.78 3.82
CA ASP A 182 14.90 -44.50 2.62
C ASP A 182 13.80 -45.06 1.71
N VAL A 183 13.76 -44.53 0.48
CA VAL A 183 13.70 -45.24 -0.81
C VAL A 183 13.33 -44.18 -1.85
N TRP A 184 14.28 -43.88 -2.75
CA TRP A 184 14.14 -43.81 -4.21
C TRP A 184 15.46 -43.29 -4.79
N ARG A 185 16.36 -44.23 -5.09
CA ARG A 185 17.38 -44.05 -6.13
C ARG A 185 17.19 -45.18 -7.12
N GLN A 186 16.92 -44.85 -8.39
CA GLN A 186 17.56 -45.47 -9.56
C GLN A 186 17.02 -44.90 -10.89
N SER A 187 17.93 -44.29 -11.66
CA SER A 187 18.10 -44.48 -13.11
C SER A 187 19.54 -44.04 -13.44
N GLY A 188 20.37 -44.99 -13.90
CA GLY A 188 21.83 -44.83 -14.16
C GLY A 188 22.16 -44.23 -15.54
N PRO A 189 23.26 -44.63 -16.23
CA PRO A 189 24.46 -45.34 -15.77
C PRO A 189 25.81 -44.74 -16.27
N SER A 190 26.88 -45.43 -15.82
CA SER A 190 28.19 -45.71 -16.46
C SER A 190 29.37 -44.72 -16.44
N GLU A 191 30.50 -45.33 -16.03
CA GLU A 191 31.90 -45.15 -16.45
C GLU A 191 32.92 -44.49 -15.50
N SER A 192 33.70 -45.41 -14.90
CA SER A 192 35.18 -45.47 -14.86
C SER A 192 36.00 -44.53 -13.94
N LEU A 193 36.58 -45.22 -12.94
CA LEU A 193 38.02 -45.28 -12.59
C LEU A 193 38.67 -44.13 -11.80
N GLN A 194 38.92 -44.46 -10.54
CA GLN A 194 40.10 -44.22 -9.66
C GLN A 194 41.24 -43.33 -10.21
N ASP A 195 41.71 -42.37 -9.42
CA ASP A 195 42.86 -42.57 -8.49
C ASP A 195 43.29 -41.29 -7.76
N ALA A 196 43.86 -41.47 -6.56
CA ALA A 196 44.85 -40.67 -5.81
C ALA A 196 44.53 -40.67 -4.30
N THR A 197 45.15 -41.48 -3.43
CA THR A 197 46.50 -41.34 -2.81
C THR A 197 46.76 -39.92 -2.26
N ALA A 198 47.28 -39.67 -1.06
CA ALA A 198 47.73 -40.46 0.07
C ALA A 198 48.07 -39.45 1.21
N ASP A 199 48.57 -39.99 2.32
CA ASP A 199 49.48 -39.36 3.29
C ASP A 199 48.85 -38.49 4.39
N GLU A 200 48.85 -39.01 5.63
CA GLU A 200 49.88 -38.85 6.69
C GLU A 200 49.67 -37.54 7.46
N ALA A 201 49.91 -37.40 8.76
CA ALA A 201 50.18 -38.26 9.89
C ALA A 201 50.21 -37.31 11.11
N THR A 202 49.95 -37.84 12.31
CA THR A 202 50.46 -37.36 13.63
C THR A 202 50.08 -35.95 14.12
N ALA A 203 49.90 -35.63 15.40
CA ALA A 203 49.80 -36.35 16.67
C ALA A 203 49.53 -35.29 17.78
N HIS A 204 49.22 -35.79 18.98
CA HIS A 204 49.29 -35.15 20.31
C HIS A 204 48.07 -34.33 20.78
N ALA A 205 47.63 -34.41 22.04
CA ALA A 205 47.79 -35.31 23.20
C ALA A 205 46.96 -34.71 24.37
N ALA A 206 46.79 -35.51 25.43
CA ALA A 206 46.35 -35.19 26.81
C ALA A 206 44.83 -35.09 27.05
N VAL A 207 44.14 -36.13 27.56
CA VAL A 207 44.21 -36.80 28.89
C VAL A 207 43.58 -35.94 29.99
N ASP A 208 42.39 -36.36 30.44
CA ASP A 208 42.14 -36.67 31.85
C ASP A 208 40.99 -37.68 32.00
N ALA A 209 41.28 -38.75 32.73
CA ALA A 209 40.37 -39.74 33.30
C ALA A 209 40.19 -39.36 34.81
N PRO A 210 39.54 -40.13 35.73
CA PRO A 210 39.15 -41.53 35.58
C PRO A 210 37.92 -42.04 36.39
N GLN A 211 37.67 -43.34 36.21
CA GLN A 211 37.04 -44.35 37.09
C GLN A 211 35.51 -44.34 37.37
N VAL A 212 34.84 -45.49 37.18
CA VAL A 212 34.54 -46.53 38.21
C VAL A 212 33.37 -47.45 37.73
N ALA A 213 33.57 -48.77 37.90
CA ALA A 213 32.60 -49.89 38.12
C ALA A 213 31.52 -50.20 37.04
N ARG A 214 31.54 -51.35 36.37
CA ARG A 214 31.22 -52.75 36.77
C ARG A 214 29.73 -53.15 36.64
N HIS A 215 29.56 -54.38 36.16
CA HIS A 215 28.37 -55.26 36.10
C HIS A 215 27.47 -55.04 34.87
N ALA A 216 27.48 -55.89 33.84
CA ALA A 216 27.31 -57.35 33.74
C ALA A 216 25.91 -57.84 34.17
N SER A 217 25.05 -58.08 33.18
CA SER A 217 24.15 -59.24 33.18
C SER A 217 23.82 -59.67 31.74
N THR A 218 24.24 -60.89 31.45
CA THR A 218 23.93 -61.70 30.27
C THR A 218 22.82 -62.69 30.64
N ALA A 219 21.82 -62.89 29.77
CA ALA A 219 21.17 -64.19 29.51
C ALA A 219 20.07 -63.96 28.43
N LYS A 220 20.28 -64.37 27.18
CA LYS A 220 20.10 -65.73 26.59
C LYS A 220 18.64 -66.19 26.53
N SER A 221 18.10 -66.27 25.31
CA SER A 221 17.52 -67.51 24.77
C SER A 221 17.24 -67.42 23.25
N ASN A 222 17.92 -68.30 22.50
CA ASN A 222 17.55 -68.84 21.18
C ASN A 222 16.25 -69.70 21.28
N PRO A 223 15.75 -70.40 20.23
CA PRO A 223 16.02 -70.37 18.78
C PRO A 223 14.76 -70.37 17.86
N MET A 224 15.01 -70.10 16.58
CA MET A 224 14.55 -70.78 15.36
C MET A 224 13.67 -72.05 15.52
N THR A 225 12.50 -72.11 14.86
CA THR A 225 12.16 -73.06 13.76
C THR A 225 10.71 -72.94 13.27
N MET A 226 10.62 -73.09 11.95
CA MET A 226 9.53 -73.36 10.99
C MET A 226 8.54 -74.48 11.41
N TYR A 227 7.24 -74.36 11.05
CA TYR A 227 6.40 -75.39 10.37
C TYR A 227 4.91 -75.00 10.17
N HIS A 228 4.43 -75.35 8.98
CA HIS A 228 3.09 -75.60 8.39
C HIS A 228 1.75 -75.59 9.18
N ASN A 229 0.75 -74.99 8.49
CA ASN A 229 -0.56 -75.49 7.99
C ASN A 229 -1.68 -76.10 8.86
N ASP A 230 -2.90 -75.74 8.41
CA ASP A 230 -4.18 -76.49 8.34
C ASP A 230 -4.96 -76.74 9.64
N ALA A 231 -6.30 -76.80 9.71
CA ALA A 231 -7.46 -76.50 8.85
C ALA A 231 -8.75 -76.84 9.66
N ARG A 232 -9.92 -76.26 9.32
CA ARG A 232 -11.32 -76.84 9.28
C ARG A 232 -12.38 -75.71 9.30
N ILE A 233 -13.20 -75.48 8.27
CA ILE A 233 -14.43 -76.20 7.77
C ILE A 233 -15.62 -75.98 8.75
N ALA A 234 -16.79 -75.39 8.37
CA ALA A 234 -17.81 -75.95 7.47
C ALA A 234 -18.89 -74.95 6.90
N TYR A 235 -19.23 -75.14 5.61
CA TYR A 235 -20.53 -75.18 4.87
C TYR A 235 -21.66 -74.12 5.05
N SER A 236 -22.35 -73.62 4.00
CA SER A 236 -23.14 -74.37 2.98
C SER A 236 -23.53 -73.57 1.68
N SER A 237 -23.60 -74.31 0.54
CA SER A 237 -24.44 -74.24 -0.71
C SER A 237 -24.73 -72.90 -1.42
N GLU A 238 -24.76 -72.74 -2.76
CA GLU A 238 -24.77 -73.65 -3.93
C GLU A 238 -24.43 -72.89 -5.26
N ALA A 239 -23.92 -73.66 -6.24
CA ALA A 239 -23.72 -73.48 -7.72
C ALA A 239 -24.52 -72.39 -8.50
N GLU A 240 -24.13 -71.85 -9.67
CA GLU A 240 -23.50 -72.45 -10.88
C GLU A 240 -23.07 -71.32 -11.88
N GLU A 241 -22.03 -71.53 -12.71
CA GLU A 241 -21.55 -70.61 -13.77
C GLU A 241 -21.78 -71.25 -15.16
N PRO A 242 -22.21 -70.51 -16.22
CA PRO A 242 -21.40 -70.54 -17.45
C PRO A 242 -21.50 -69.33 -18.44
N LYS A 243 -20.39 -69.14 -19.17
CA LYS A 243 -20.24 -68.77 -20.61
C LYS A 243 -20.45 -67.33 -21.11
N ARG A 244 -19.41 -66.90 -21.84
CA ARG A 244 -19.25 -65.71 -22.69
C ARG A 244 -20.04 -65.79 -24.01
N CYS A 245 -20.61 -64.67 -24.48
CA CYS A 245 -20.98 -64.38 -25.88
C CYS A 245 -21.06 -62.86 -26.18
N PRO A 246 -21.10 -62.42 -27.46
CA PRO A 246 -20.33 -61.27 -27.99
C PRO A 246 -21.07 -59.92 -28.12
N ARG A 247 -20.29 -58.85 -28.40
CA ARG A 247 -20.75 -57.47 -28.62
C ARG A 247 -21.69 -57.33 -29.84
N PRO A 248 -22.71 -56.45 -29.79
CA PRO A 248 -23.51 -56.08 -30.95
C PRO A 248 -22.75 -55.12 -31.90
N ARG A 249 -22.93 -55.31 -33.21
CA ARG A 249 -22.42 -54.47 -34.31
C ARG A 249 -23.25 -53.18 -34.47
N PRO A 250 -22.64 -52.06 -34.89
CA PRO A 250 -23.36 -50.82 -35.19
C PRO A 250 -24.12 -50.88 -36.53
N PRO A 251 -25.21 -50.10 -36.69
CA PRO A 251 -26.03 -50.06 -37.91
C PRO A 251 -25.35 -49.29 -39.07
N PRO A 252 -25.76 -49.55 -40.34
CA PRO A 252 -25.13 -48.98 -41.53
C PRO A 252 -25.53 -47.50 -41.79
N PRO A 253 -24.72 -46.74 -42.56
CA PRO A 253 -24.95 -45.33 -42.82
C PRO A 253 -26.06 -45.09 -43.88
N PRO A 254 -26.85 -44.00 -43.77
CA PRO A 254 -27.72 -43.53 -44.85
C PRO A 254 -26.93 -42.76 -45.94
N PRO A 255 -27.51 -42.61 -47.16
CA PRO A 255 -26.76 -42.35 -48.39
C PRO A 255 -26.34 -40.89 -48.60
N ASN A 256 -25.31 -40.73 -49.44
CA ASN A 256 -24.73 -39.48 -49.90
C ASN A 256 -25.77 -38.46 -50.41
N ILE A 257 -25.77 -37.28 -49.79
CA ILE A 257 -26.14 -36.01 -50.44
C ILE A 257 -24.92 -35.10 -50.28
N GLU A 258 -23.84 -35.47 -50.96
CA GLU A 258 -22.85 -34.49 -51.43
C GLU A 258 -23.34 -33.98 -52.79
N VAL A 259 -22.89 -32.78 -53.17
CA VAL A 259 -23.39 -31.93 -54.28
C VAL A 259 -24.55 -31.03 -53.84
N TYR A 260 -24.20 -29.92 -53.18
CA TYR A 260 -24.80 -28.56 -53.30
C TYR A 260 -24.28 -27.61 -52.19
N THR A 261 -23.51 -28.11 -51.21
CA THR A 261 -23.02 -27.31 -50.05
C THR A 261 -21.52 -26.98 -50.06
N GLU A 262 -20.79 -27.27 -51.14
CA GLU A 262 -19.34 -27.00 -51.20
C GLU A 262 -18.99 -25.58 -51.72
N LEU A 263 -19.86 -24.89 -52.45
CA LEU A 263 -19.55 -23.54 -52.93
C LEU A 263 -19.89 -22.41 -51.93
N TYR A 264 -20.84 -22.63 -51.01
CA TYR A 264 -21.26 -21.61 -50.03
C TYR A 264 -20.42 -21.61 -48.74
N SER A 265 -19.67 -22.66 -48.46
CA SER A 265 -18.94 -22.81 -47.18
C SER A 265 -17.49 -22.30 -47.23
N TYR A 266 -16.91 -22.07 -48.42
CA TYR A 266 -15.55 -21.54 -48.53
C TYR A 266 -15.49 -20.01 -48.36
N SER A 267 -16.46 -19.28 -48.91
CA SER A 267 -16.47 -17.80 -48.86
C SER A 267 -16.90 -17.23 -47.50
N TYR A 268 -17.75 -17.93 -46.74
CA TYR A 268 -18.19 -17.46 -45.41
C TYR A 268 -17.24 -17.85 -44.27
N ARG A 269 -16.30 -18.79 -44.47
CA ARG A 269 -15.37 -19.24 -43.42
C ARG A 269 -14.07 -18.42 -43.37
N SER A 270 -13.68 -17.73 -44.45
CA SER A 270 -12.53 -16.82 -44.47
C SER A 270 -12.88 -15.42 -43.93
N ILE A 271 -14.02 -14.86 -44.34
CA ILE A 271 -14.46 -13.51 -43.93
C ILE A 271 -14.93 -13.49 -42.47
N SER A 272 -15.64 -14.53 -42.01
CA SER A 272 -16.05 -14.64 -40.60
C SER A 272 -14.88 -14.91 -39.66
N LYS A 273 -13.88 -15.74 -40.04
CA LYS A 273 -12.69 -15.94 -39.20
C LYS A 273 -11.89 -14.65 -39.06
N GLN A 274 -11.73 -13.83 -40.10
CA GLN A 274 -11.03 -12.54 -39.97
C GLN A 274 -11.82 -11.54 -39.11
N GLN A 275 -13.11 -11.32 -39.35
CA GLN A 275 -13.91 -10.38 -38.55
C GLN A 275 -14.13 -10.84 -37.10
N ILE A 276 -14.33 -12.15 -36.88
CA ILE A 276 -14.46 -12.74 -35.53
C ILE A 276 -13.11 -12.74 -34.80
N THR A 277 -11.98 -12.97 -35.48
CA THR A 277 -10.65 -12.86 -34.85
C THR A 277 -10.31 -11.41 -34.51
N ILE A 278 -10.67 -10.44 -35.37
CA ILE A 278 -10.45 -9.00 -35.12
C ILE A 278 -11.32 -8.49 -33.96
N ALA A 279 -12.52 -9.05 -33.73
CA ALA A 279 -13.37 -8.69 -32.59
C ALA A 279 -13.07 -9.48 -31.29
N ILE A 280 -12.58 -10.72 -31.39
CA ILE A 280 -12.28 -11.60 -30.23
C ILE A 280 -10.87 -11.33 -29.67
N LYS A 281 -9.86 -11.06 -30.50
CA LYS A 281 -8.49 -10.78 -30.07
C LYS A 281 -8.40 -9.58 -29.09
N PRO A 282 -9.00 -8.41 -29.35
CA PRO A 282 -9.01 -7.32 -28.37
C PRO A 282 -9.82 -7.68 -27.11
N ARG A 283 -10.89 -8.48 -27.21
CA ARG A 283 -11.66 -8.94 -26.04
C ARG A 283 -10.85 -9.90 -25.15
N PHE A 284 -10.02 -10.76 -25.74
CA PHE A 284 -9.15 -11.69 -25.00
C PHE A 284 -7.99 -10.96 -24.32
N ASP A 285 -7.40 -9.97 -24.99
CA ASP A 285 -6.36 -9.12 -24.41
C ASP A 285 -6.92 -8.21 -23.30
N LEU A 286 -8.12 -7.65 -23.49
CA LEU A 286 -8.85 -6.92 -22.43
C LEU A 286 -9.16 -7.82 -21.22
N TYR A 287 -9.52 -9.08 -21.43
CA TYR A 287 -9.76 -10.03 -20.34
C TYR A 287 -8.48 -10.30 -19.53
N LYS A 288 -7.33 -10.47 -20.20
CA LYS A 288 -6.02 -10.61 -19.55
C LYS A 288 -5.61 -9.34 -18.81
N CYS A 289 -5.70 -8.17 -19.45
CA CYS A 289 -5.41 -6.88 -18.82
C CYS A 289 -6.27 -6.66 -17.58
N ARG A 290 -7.57 -6.95 -17.67
CA ARG A 290 -8.49 -6.87 -16.53
C ARG A 290 -8.01 -7.73 -15.36
N LYS A 291 -7.61 -8.99 -15.59
CA LYS A 291 -7.07 -9.86 -14.52
C LYS A 291 -5.84 -9.25 -13.85
N ILE A 292 -4.92 -8.69 -14.64
CA ILE A 292 -3.70 -8.05 -14.15
C ILE A 292 -4.05 -6.82 -13.30
N VAL A 293 -4.94 -5.95 -13.77
CA VAL A 293 -5.39 -4.76 -13.04
C VAL A 293 -6.00 -5.14 -11.69
N TRP A 294 -6.88 -6.13 -11.66
CA TRP A 294 -7.49 -6.58 -10.40
C TRP A 294 -6.48 -7.15 -9.41
N ARG A 295 -5.44 -7.84 -9.90
CA ARG A 295 -4.37 -8.36 -9.06
C ARG A 295 -3.45 -7.25 -8.53
N LEU A 296 -3.13 -6.27 -9.37
CA LEU A 296 -2.35 -5.09 -8.97
C LEU A 296 -3.09 -4.27 -7.92
N LEU A 297 -4.39 -4.04 -8.13
CA LEU A 297 -5.25 -3.40 -7.15
C LEU A 297 -5.25 -4.18 -5.83
N GLU A 298 -5.47 -5.50 -5.85
CA GLU A 298 -5.45 -6.32 -4.62
C GLU A 298 -4.18 -6.12 -3.77
N ILE A 299 -3.01 -6.02 -4.42
CA ILE A 299 -1.73 -5.88 -3.73
C ILE A 299 -1.51 -4.45 -3.20
N HIS A 300 -1.88 -3.44 -3.99
CA HIS A 300 -1.54 -2.03 -3.71
C HIS A 300 -2.64 -1.24 -2.99
N MET A 301 -3.89 -1.71 -2.99
CA MET A 301 -5.02 -0.96 -2.41
C MET A 301 -4.83 -0.61 -0.93
N ALA A 302 -4.26 -1.50 -0.11
CA ALA A 302 -4.01 -1.17 1.29
C ALA A 302 -3.06 0.04 1.45
N LYS A 303 -2.07 0.18 0.58
CA LYS A 303 -1.15 1.34 0.57
C LYS A 303 -1.89 2.60 0.11
N VAL A 304 -2.75 2.49 -0.90
CA VAL A 304 -3.58 3.60 -1.39
C VAL A 304 -4.52 4.09 -0.30
N VAL A 305 -5.16 3.19 0.45
CA VAL A 305 -6.02 3.54 1.59
C VAL A 305 -5.24 4.34 2.63
N LEU A 306 -4.09 3.83 3.08
CA LEU A 306 -3.26 4.52 4.09
C LEU A 306 -2.73 5.88 3.58
N LEU A 307 -2.37 5.97 2.29
CA LEU A 307 -2.00 7.22 1.63
C LEU A 307 -3.15 8.24 1.66
N THR A 308 -4.38 7.81 1.35
CA THR A 308 -5.55 8.70 1.36
C THR A 308 -5.96 9.14 2.76
N VAL A 309 -5.88 8.25 3.76
CA VAL A 309 -6.16 8.57 5.17
C VAL A 309 -5.19 9.63 5.68
N PHE A 310 -3.90 9.45 5.39
CA PHE A 310 -2.89 10.44 5.73
C PHE A 310 -3.06 11.75 4.96
N GLY A 311 -3.43 11.66 3.68
CA GLY A 311 -3.69 12.84 2.84
C GLY A 311 -4.82 13.73 3.35
N VAL A 312 -5.90 13.14 3.88
CA VAL A 312 -6.99 13.90 4.51
C VAL A 312 -6.54 14.55 5.82
N ALA A 313 -5.71 13.86 6.61
CA ALA A 313 -5.14 14.45 7.83
C ALA A 313 -4.24 15.66 7.55
N ILE A 314 -3.49 15.64 6.44
CA ILE A 314 -2.64 16.78 6.03
C ILE A 314 -3.47 17.92 5.44
N SER A 315 -4.48 17.62 4.62
CA SER A 315 -5.25 18.67 3.94
C SER A 315 -5.97 19.58 4.93
N ASP A 316 -6.54 18.98 5.98
CA ASP A 316 -7.21 19.69 7.06
C ASP A 316 -6.57 19.31 8.40
N VAL A 317 -5.53 20.04 8.81
CA VAL A 317 -4.83 19.78 10.07
C VAL A 317 -5.75 20.06 11.24
N SER A 318 -5.98 19.06 12.08
CA SER A 318 -6.82 19.18 13.28
C SER A 318 -6.52 18.10 14.32
N ALA A 319 -6.99 18.32 15.54
CA ALA A 319 -6.82 17.37 16.65
C ALA A 319 -7.50 16.02 16.38
N VAL A 320 -8.70 16.01 15.78
CA VAL A 320 -9.43 14.76 15.47
C VAL A 320 -8.71 13.86 14.47
N HIS A 321 -7.84 14.43 13.62
CA HIS A 321 -7.06 13.71 12.62
C HIS A 321 -5.74 13.12 13.16
N VAL A 322 -5.34 13.42 14.40
CA VAL A 322 -4.18 12.75 15.06
C VAL A 322 -4.36 11.24 15.07
N ILE A 323 -5.58 10.77 15.32
CA ILE A 323 -5.90 9.34 15.36
C ILE A 323 -5.61 8.69 13.99
N PHE A 324 -5.88 9.37 12.88
CA PHE A 324 -5.52 8.87 11.55
C PHE A 324 -4.01 8.72 11.37
N VAL A 325 -3.23 9.71 11.81
CA VAL A 325 -1.76 9.67 11.74
C VAL A 325 -1.20 8.52 12.59
N LEU A 326 -1.70 8.35 13.82
CA LEU A 326 -1.29 7.25 14.71
C LEU A 326 -1.62 5.88 14.10
N VAL A 327 -2.84 5.70 13.57
CA VAL A 327 -3.23 4.45 12.95
C VAL A 327 -2.36 4.15 11.72
N VAL A 328 -2.08 5.14 10.89
CA VAL A 328 -1.20 4.98 9.70
C VAL A 328 0.20 4.52 10.10
N VAL A 329 0.79 5.16 11.10
CA VAL A 329 2.15 4.86 11.59
C VAL A 329 2.25 3.45 12.17
N VAL A 330 1.21 2.96 12.84
CA VAL A 330 1.16 1.59 13.35
C VAL A 330 0.84 0.59 12.23
N ALA A 331 -0.05 0.94 11.30
CA ALA A 331 -0.47 0.04 10.23
C ALA A 331 0.66 -0.28 9.24
N LEU A 332 1.51 0.68 8.89
CA LEU A 332 2.57 0.48 7.90
C LEU A 332 3.59 -0.63 8.25
N PRO A 333 4.22 -0.65 9.45
CA PRO A 333 5.16 -1.71 9.84
C PRO A 333 4.46 -3.04 10.13
N PHE A 334 3.28 -3.03 10.76
CA PHE A 334 2.60 -4.24 11.22
C PHE A 334 1.52 -4.73 10.23
N ARG A 335 1.95 -5.47 9.19
CA ARG A 335 1.07 -5.94 8.11
C ARG A 335 -0.09 -6.83 8.54
N TRP A 336 0.10 -7.62 9.60
CA TRP A 336 -0.92 -8.52 10.15
C TRP A 336 -2.09 -7.74 10.82
N LEU A 337 -1.80 -6.56 11.38
CA LEU A 337 -2.78 -5.69 12.03
C LEU A 337 -3.48 -4.74 11.03
N GLN A 338 -2.93 -4.58 9.81
CA GLN A 338 -3.47 -3.68 8.79
C GLN A 338 -4.97 -3.85 8.49
N PRO A 339 -5.51 -5.06 8.29
CA PRO A 339 -6.94 -5.21 8.00
C PRO A 339 -7.81 -4.66 9.13
N PHE A 340 -7.47 -4.97 10.38
CA PHE A 340 -8.19 -4.50 11.57
C PHE A 340 -8.15 -2.97 11.68
N LEU A 341 -6.96 -2.37 11.54
CA LEU A 341 -6.80 -0.92 11.63
C LEU A 341 -7.55 -0.16 10.52
N ILE A 342 -7.57 -0.71 9.29
CA ILE A 342 -8.38 -0.12 8.20
C ILE A 342 -9.87 -0.13 8.55
N HIS A 343 -10.37 -1.19 9.19
CA HIS A 343 -11.76 -1.22 9.66
C HIS A 343 -12.02 -0.19 10.78
N CYS A 344 -11.10 -0.04 11.73
CA CYS A 344 -11.18 1.00 12.76
C CYS A 344 -11.19 2.42 12.15
N CYS A 345 -10.34 2.69 11.15
CA CYS A 345 -10.35 3.96 10.41
C CYS A 345 -11.67 4.21 9.69
N SER A 346 -12.28 3.17 9.11
CA SER A 346 -13.58 3.26 8.45
C SER A 346 -14.66 3.73 9.42
N VAL A 347 -14.75 3.09 10.59
CA VAL A 347 -15.72 3.44 11.64
C VAL A 347 -15.46 4.85 12.16
N TRP A 348 -14.20 5.20 12.43
CA TRP A 348 -13.83 6.54 12.88
C TRP A 348 -14.18 7.63 11.85
N THR A 349 -13.97 7.35 10.56
CA THR A 349 -14.34 8.27 9.46
C THR A 349 -15.85 8.51 9.44
N SER A 350 -16.66 7.45 9.60
CA SER A 350 -18.12 7.58 9.68
C SER A 350 -18.56 8.39 10.90
N ILE A 351 -17.93 8.20 12.06
CA ILE A 351 -18.20 8.98 13.28
C ILE A 351 -17.86 10.46 13.07
N LEU A 352 -16.68 10.77 12.53
CA LEU A 352 -16.26 12.16 12.29
C LEU A 352 -17.15 12.86 11.27
N PHE A 353 -17.54 12.16 10.20
CA PHE A 353 -18.42 12.74 9.20
C PHE A 353 -19.79 13.05 9.80
N LEU A 354 -20.37 12.13 10.58
CA LEU A 354 -21.62 12.38 11.28
C LEU A 354 -21.49 13.53 12.28
N ALA A 355 -20.41 13.58 13.06
CA ALA A 355 -20.15 14.66 14.01
C ALA A 355 -20.08 16.03 13.31
N LYS A 356 -19.41 16.12 12.15
CA LYS A 356 -19.33 17.34 11.34
C LYS A 356 -20.68 17.78 10.77
N MET A 357 -21.55 16.83 10.42
CA MET A 357 -22.93 17.11 10.00
C MET A 357 -23.77 17.66 11.16
N VAL A 358 -23.72 17.01 12.33
CA VAL A 358 -24.44 17.42 13.55
C VAL A 358 -24.00 18.82 14.00
N TYR A 359 -22.71 19.12 13.88
CA TYR A 359 -22.14 20.41 14.26
C TYR A 359 -22.70 21.60 13.45
N GLN A 360 -23.24 21.37 12.25
CA GLN A 360 -23.83 22.45 11.45
C GLN A 360 -25.19 22.94 12.00
N LEU A 361 -25.82 22.21 12.93
CA LEU A 361 -27.09 22.62 13.53
C LEU A 361 -26.92 23.89 14.39
N SER A 362 -27.95 24.74 14.42
CA SER A 362 -27.87 26.04 15.09
C SER A 362 -27.85 25.89 16.62
N PHE A 363 -28.47 24.85 17.17
CA PHE A 363 -28.48 24.59 18.62
C PHE A 363 -27.10 24.38 19.25
N VAL A 364 -26.09 23.98 18.47
CA VAL A 364 -24.76 23.59 19.01
C VAL A 364 -23.97 24.81 19.53
N ASP A 365 -24.36 26.04 19.19
CA ASP A 365 -23.67 27.27 19.63
C ASP A 365 -24.07 27.77 21.04
N VAL A 366 -24.98 27.07 21.74
CA VAL A 366 -25.55 27.56 23.00
C VAL A 366 -24.55 27.56 24.17
N HIS A 367 -23.43 26.83 24.08
CA HIS A 367 -22.39 26.85 25.10
C HIS A 367 -21.19 27.64 24.55
N GLY A 368 -20.81 28.75 25.17
CA GLY A 368 -19.77 29.63 24.63
C GLY A 368 -18.39 28.97 24.56
N TRP A 369 -17.90 28.71 23.34
CA TRP A 369 -16.54 28.20 23.04
C TRP A 369 -15.57 29.31 22.59
N HIS A 370 -16.02 30.56 22.65
CA HIS A 370 -15.24 31.73 22.29
C HIS A 370 -14.43 32.19 23.49
N THR A 371 -13.10 32.17 23.36
CA THR A 371 -12.19 32.69 24.37
C THR A 371 -11.67 34.05 23.92
N ASN A 372 -11.94 35.07 24.72
CA ASN A 372 -11.32 36.39 24.54
C ASN A 372 -9.98 36.37 25.25
N CYS A 373 -8.90 36.31 24.49
CA CYS A 373 -7.56 36.50 25.04
C CYS A 373 -7.35 37.99 25.30
N SER A 374 -7.92 38.51 26.39
CA SER A 374 -7.53 39.80 26.95
C SER A 374 -6.27 39.62 27.80
N VAL A 375 -5.37 40.60 27.82
CA VAL A 375 -4.15 40.65 28.64
C VAL A 375 -4.48 40.33 30.09
N PHE A 376 -4.34 39.08 30.53
CA PHE A 376 -4.54 38.73 31.92
C PHE A 376 -3.24 38.99 32.68
N SER A 377 -3.35 39.84 33.70
CA SER A 377 -2.33 40.38 34.60
C SER A 377 -1.46 39.34 35.34
N PHE A 378 -1.46 38.06 34.94
CA PHE A 378 -0.69 37.00 35.58
C PHE A 378 0.82 37.16 35.36
N PHE A 379 1.23 37.68 34.20
CA PHE A 379 2.64 38.04 33.95
C PHE A 379 3.11 39.23 34.81
N PHE A 380 2.17 40.05 35.30
CA PHE A 380 2.46 41.16 36.22
C PHE A 380 2.80 40.67 37.64
N PHE A 381 2.32 39.49 38.05
CA PHE A 381 2.55 38.96 39.41
C PHE A 381 3.91 38.24 39.56
N PHE A 382 4.51 37.73 38.47
CA PHE A 382 5.76 36.98 38.51
C PHE A 382 6.99 37.71 37.94
N SER A 383 6.82 38.92 37.36
CA SER A 383 7.94 39.67 36.73
C SER A 383 8.25 41.01 37.39
N GLN A 384 8.06 41.13 38.72
CA GLN A 384 8.60 42.28 39.45
C GLN A 384 10.12 42.16 39.66
N SER A 385 10.87 42.12 38.57
CA SER A 385 12.14 42.82 38.43
C SER A 385 12.61 42.70 36.99
N VAL A 386 13.07 43.82 36.44
CA VAL A 386 13.88 43.97 35.23
C VAL A 386 13.13 44.39 33.94
N TYR A 387 13.35 45.67 33.61
CA TYR A 387 13.00 46.51 32.44
C TYR A 387 11.62 47.17 32.38
N GLY A 388 11.67 48.50 32.43
CA GLY A 388 10.54 49.41 32.22
C GLY A 388 9.95 49.28 30.83
N ILE A 389 8.63 49.19 30.79
CA ILE A 389 7.81 49.17 29.57
C ILE A 389 7.02 50.47 29.56
N ASP A 390 7.14 51.21 28.45
CA ASP A 390 6.35 52.41 28.17
C ASP A 390 4.85 52.10 28.18
N SER A 391 4.08 52.90 28.90
CA SER A 391 2.64 52.74 29.16
C SER A 391 1.71 53.02 27.97
N ASN A 392 2.25 53.23 26.77
CA ASN A 392 1.47 53.55 25.56
C ASN A 392 1.54 52.49 24.45
N VAL A 393 2.10 51.31 24.72
CA VAL A 393 2.02 50.18 23.77
C VAL A 393 0.80 49.32 24.14
N THR A 394 -0.38 49.71 23.65
CA THR A 394 -1.59 48.87 23.61
C THR A 394 -1.51 47.77 22.53
N VAL A 395 -0.33 47.52 21.97
CA VAL A 395 -0.14 46.58 20.89
C VAL A 395 0.53 45.35 21.47
N PHE A 396 -0.27 44.45 22.01
CA PHE A 396 0.01 43.03 21.88
C PHE A 396 -0.15 42.73 20.38
N PRO A 397 0.89 42.62 19.53
CA PRO A 397 0.65 42.27 18.16
C PRO A 397 0.62 40.76 18.12
N ALA A 398 -0.61 40.27 17.96
CA ALA A 398 -0.89 39.05 17.24
C ALA A 398 -0.50 37.72 17.93
N PRO A 399 -1.42 36.76 17.86
CA PRO A 399 -2.39 36.69 16.76
C PRO A 399 -3.83 37.02 17.09
N PHE A 400 -4.19 37.43 18.31
CA PHE A 400 -5.61 37.48 18.65
C PHE A 400 -6.07 38.90 19.00
N ASN A 401 -6.31 39.68 17.95
CA ASN A 401 -7.11 40.93 18.02
C ASN A 401 -8.63 40.63 17.95
N SER A 402 -9.02 39.35 18.00
CA SER A 402 -10.38 38.85 17.82
C SER A 402 -10.68 37.70 18.79
N THR A 403 -11.97 37.43 19.03
CA THR A 403 -12.45 36.27 19.78
C THR A 403 -11.95 34.97 19.12
N ILE A 404 -11.25 34.11 19.85
CA ILE A 404 -10.75 32.84 19.32
C ILE A 404 -11.83 31.78 19.45
N ASP A 405 -12.08 31.05 18.38
CA ASP A 405 -12.92 29.86 18.42
C ASP A 405 -12.05 28.60 18.57
N GLY A 406 -12.06 28.00 19.77
CA GLY A 406 -11.30 26.77 20.06
C GLY A 406 -11.76 25.56 19.23
N ARG A 407 -12.94 25.61 18.61
CA ARG A 407 -13.52 24.50 17.84
C ARG A 407 -12.79 24.26 16.53
N VAL A 408 -12.22 25.31 15.95
CA VAL A 408 -11.43 25.23 14.71
C VAL A 408 -10.19 24.35 14.91
N TRP A 409 -9.51 24.47 16.06
CA TRP A 409 -8.34 23.64 16.40
C TRP A 409 -8.71 22.15 16.56
N ILE A 410 -9.88 21.88 17.15
CA ILE A 410 -10.40 20.52 17.26
C ILE A 410 -10.70 19.94 15.87
N GLY A 411 -11.18 20.79 14.95
CA GLY A 411 -11.47 20.42 13.55
C GLY A 411 -12.93 20.62 13.14
N PHE A 412 -13.71 21.40 13.91
CA PHE A 412 -15.11 21.69 13.65
C PHE A 412 -15.30 23.18 13.30
N GLN A 413 -15.90 23.43 12.14
CA GLN A 413 -16.18 24.77 11.64
C GLN A 413 -17.59 24.81 11.04
N LYS A 414 -18.31 25.91 11.30
CA LYS A 414 -19.61 26.16 10.66
C LYS A 414 -19.38 26.71 9.26
N VAL A 415 -20.02 26.09 8.27
CA VAL A 415 -19.82 26.38 6.85
C VAL A 415 -21.16 26.38 6.12
N THR A 416 -21.25 27.12 5.02
CA THR A 416 -22.42 27.09 4.13
C THR A 416 -22.38 25.85 3.22
N ASP A 417 -21.22 25.56 2.63
CA ASP A 417 -21.04 24.45 1.68
C ASP A 417 -20.52 23.18 2.36
N LEU A 418 -21.45 22.39 2.87
CA LEU A 418 -21.17 21.12 3.53
C LEU A 418 -20.42 20.12 2.63
N SER A 419 -20.76 20.04 1.34
CA SER A 419 -20.13 19.08 0.41
C SER A 419 -18.65 19.39 0.20
N PHE A 420 -18.25 20.67 0.18
CA PHE A 420 -16.85 21.05 0.05
C PHE A 420 -16.07 20.74 1.33
N TYR A 421 -16.68 21.04 2.48
CA TYR A 421 -16.10 20.79 3.80
C TYR A 421 -15.94 19.29 4.12
N SER A 422 -16.80 18.44 3.57
CA SER A 422 -16.78 16.99 3.80
C SER A 422 -16.15 16.17 2.66
N LYS A 423 -15.63 16.82 1.61
CA LYS A 423 -15.08 16.16 0.40
C LYS A 423 -14.03 15.09 0.74
N GLY A 424 -13.19 15.33 1.76
CA GLY A 424 -12.18 14.38 2.23
C GLY A 424 -12.80 13.10 2.81
N TYR A 425 -13.85 13.21 3.62
CA TYR A 425 -14.53 12.04 4.20
C TYR A 425 -15.32 11.25 3.16
N ILE A 426 -15.98 11.94 2.21
CA ILE A 426 -16.66 11.29 1.08
C ILE A 426 -15.63 10.49 0.27
N LEU A 427 -14.46 11.08 -0.02
CA LEU A 427 -13.36 10.38 -0.69
C LEU A 427 -12.90 9.14 0.12
N LEU A 428 -12.73 9.26 1.43
CA LEU A 428 -12.35 8.13 2.30
C LEU A 428 -13.39 7.00 2.26
N ILE A 429 -14.68 7.32 2.38
CA ILE A 429 -15.76 6.33 2.32
C ILE A 429 -15.75 5.59 0.98
N VAL A 430 -15.55 6.30 -0.12
CA VAL A 430 -15.42 5.68 -1.46
C VAL A 430 -14.20 4.77 -1.52
N VAL A 431 -13.03 5.23 -1.05
CA VAL A 431 -11.79 4.46 -1.07
C VAL A 431 -11.87 3.20 -0.20
N PHE A 432 -12.44 3.28 1.01
CA PHE A 432 -12.69 2.12 1.86
C PHE A 432 -13.69 1.14 1.22
N SER A 433 -14.73 1.65 0.56
CA SER A 433 -15.70 0.82 -0.15
C SER A 433 -15.04 0.09 -1.33
N VAL A 434 -14.22 0.78 -2.13
CA VAL A 434 -13.47 0.18 -3.23
C VAL A 434 -12.49 -0.89 -2.72
N HIS A 435 -11.80 -0.64 -1.61
CA HIS A 435 -10.94 -1.63 -0.96
C HIS A 435 -11.71 -2.89 -0.53
N ALA A 436 -12.88 -2.72 0.10
CA ALA A 436 -13.76 -3.81 0.48
C ALA A 436 -14.27 -4.60 -0.75
N ILE A 437 -14.73 -3.90 -1.80
CA ILE A 437 -15.17 -4.49 -3.08
C ILE A 437 -14.07 -5.36 -3.68
N ILE A 438 -12.83 -4.84 -3.75
CA ILE A 438 -11.69 -5.57 -4.32
C ILE A 438 -11.40 -6.82 -3.50
N ARG A 439 -11.35 -6.71 -2.17
CA ARG A 439 -11.12 -7.86 -1.27
C ARG A 439 -12.19 -8.93 -1.43
N TYR A 440 -13.47 -8.57 -1.37
CA TYR A 440 -14.57 -9.53 -1.49
C TYR A 440 -14.63 -10.15 -2.88
N ARG A 441 -14.50 -9.33 -3.95
CA ARG A 441 -14.46 -9.83 -5.32
C ARG A 441 -13.34 -10.85 -5.53
N GLN A 442 -12.15 -10.60 -5.00
CA GLN A 442 -11.03 -11.53 -5.12
C GLN A 442 -11.28 -12.83 -4.36
N ARG A 443 -11.84 -12.74 -3.14
CA ARG A 443 -12.24 -13.91 -2.36
C ARG A 443 -13.27 -14.76 -3.11
N PHE A 444 -14.33 -14.16 -3.65
CA PHE A 444 -15.35 -14.86 -4.45
C PHE A 444 -14.79 -15.43 -5.76
N TYR A 445 -13.93 -14.68 -6.45
CA TYR A 445 -13.31 -15.15 -7.68
C TYR A 445 -12.41 -16.37 -7.45
N ARG A 446 -11.70 -16.44 -6.32
CA ARG A 446 -10.89 -17.62 -5.94
C ARG A 446 -11.75 -18.80 -5.55
N ALA A 447 -12.75 -18.57 -4.70
CA ALA A 447 -13.68 -19.62 -4.27
C ALA A 447 -14.33 -20.28 -5.50
N ARG A 448 -14.86 -19.49 -6.43
CA ARG A 448 -15.52 -19.99 -7.64
C ARG A 448 -14.60 -20.81 -8.56
N ASN A 449 -13.34 -20.41 -8.69
CA ASN A 449 -12.39 -21.04 -9.63
C ASN A 449 -11.45 -22.04 -8.95
N ARG A 450 -11.63 -22.33 -7.65
CA ARG A 450 -10.78 -23.24 -6.85
C ARG A 450 -9.29 -22.91 -6.96
N LEU A 451 -8.95 -21.62 -6.89
CA LEU A 451 -7.57 -21.17 -6.96
C LEU A 451 -7.01 -21.00 -5.53
N PRO A 452 -5.80 -21.52 -5.25
CA PRO A 452 -5.15 -21.32 -3.95
C PRO A 452 -4.82 -19.83 -3.72
N GLU A 453 -4.65 -19.45 -2.46
CA GLU A 453 -4.20 -18.11 -2.13
C GLU A 453 -2.77 -17.88 -2.66
N PRO A 454 -2.58 -16.93 -3.59
CA PRO A 454 -1.26 -16.66 -4.15
C PRO A 454 -0.39 -15.98 -3.09
N ARG A 455 0.93 -16.23 -3.15
CA ARG A 455 1.91 -15.59 -2.27
C ARG A 455 1.74 -14.06 -2.24
N PRO A 456 1.91 -13.41 -1.08
CA PRO A 456 1.72 -11.98 -0.95
C PRO A 456 2.68 -11.21 -1.86
N GLY A 457 2.18 -10.16 -2.53
CA GLY A 457 2.99 -9.24 -3.32
C GLY A 457 3.34 -9.66 -4.75
N VAL A 458 2.98 -10.86 -5.21
CA VAL A 458 3.31 -11.35 -6.56
C VAL A 458 2.12 -11.20 -7.52
N VAL A 459 2.32 -10.53 -8.67
CA VAL A 459 1.29 -10.36 -9.71
C VAL A 459 1.23 -11.59 -10.64
N PHE A 460 2.40 -12.09 -11.07
CA PHE A 460 2.52 -13.25 -11.96
C PHE A 460 3.24 -14.42 -11.26
N PRO A 461 2.52 -15.43 -10.72
CA PRO A 461 3.12 -16.54 -9.99
C PRO A 461 4.03 -17.45 -10.83
N SER A 462 3.84 -17.48 -12.15
CA SER A 462 4.57 -18.37 -13.06
C SER A 462 5.98 -17.88 -13.43
N ILE A 463 6.38 -16.70 -12.99
CA ILE A 463 7.66 -16.08 -13.37
C ILE A 463 8.62 -16.13 -12.19
N THR A 464 9.65 -16.95 -12.33
CA THR A 464 10.77 -17.06 -11.38
C THR A 464 12.01 -16.35 -11.94
N ARG A 465 13.08 -16.26 -11.14
CA ARG A 465 14.37 -15.68 -11.56
C ARG A 465 14.96 -16.37 -12.80
N GLN A 466 14.75 -17.67 -12.97
CA GLN A 466 15.27 -18.43 -14.12
C GLN A 466 14.62 -17.95 -15.42
N ASN A 467 13.31 -17.74 -15.40
CA ASN A 467 12.54 -17.31 -16.56
C ASN A 467 12.81 -15.84 -16.97
N ALA A 468 13.50 -15.07 -16.13
CA ALA A 468 13.75 -13.65 -16.36
C ALA A 468 14.70 -13.39 -17.55
N ASP A 469 15.51 -14.37 -17.94
CA ASP A 469 16.52 -14.23 -18.99
C ASP A 469 16.06 -14.79 -20.36
N ASP A 470 14.86 -15.39 -20.43
CA ASP A 470 14.32 -16.03 -21.64
C ASP A 470 13.88 -15.00 -22.71
N GLY A 471 13.34 -13.85 -22.29
CA GLY A 471 12.79 -12.85 -23.21
C GLY A 471 12.38 -11.52 -22.56
N ILE A 472 12.22 -10.47 -23.37
CA ILE A 472 11.89 -9.10 -22.89
C ILE A 472 10.56 -9.07 -22.12
N ARG A 473 9.57 -9.86 -22.55
CA ARG A 473 8.25 -9.90 -21.91
C ARG A 473 8.33 -10.56 -20.53
N GLU A 474 9.11 -11.62 -20.41
CA GLU A 474 9.33 -12.38 -19.18
C GLU A 474 10.17 -11.54 -18.20
N ALA A 475 11.20 -10.84 -18.69
CA ALA A 475 11.96 -9.88 -17.92
C ALA A 475 11.11 -8.72 -17.38
N LEU A 476 10.21 -8.16 -18.20
CA LEU A 476 9.30 -7.09 -17.76
C LEU A 476 8.32 -7.60 -16.70
N LYS A 477 7.75 -8.80 -16.86
CA LYS A 477 6.89 -9.44 -15.84
C LYS A 477 7.67 -9.69 -14.54
N PHE A 478 8.92 -10.15 -14.64
CA PHE A 478 9.80 -10.34 -13.49
C PHE A 478 10.08 -9.02 -12.77
N LEU A 479 10.39 -7.96 -13.52
CA LEU A 479 10.61 -6.62 -12.97
C LEU A 479 9.33 -6.12 -12.27
N LEU A 480 8.15 -6.25 -12.88
CA LEU A 480 6.89 -5.82 -12.26
C LEU A 480 6.60 -6.56 -10.94
N ASN A 481 6.98 -7.83 -10.81
CA ASN A 481 6.83 -8.59 -9.56
C ASN A 481 7.88 -8.21 -8.50
N TYR A 482 9.15 -8.10 -8.91
CA TYR A 482 10.30 -8.09 -7.99
C TYR A 482 11.16 -6.83 -8.07
N PHE A 483 10.69 -5.75 -8.69
CA PHE A 483 11.44 -4.47 -8.79
C PHE A 483 11.87 -3.98 -7.41
N PHE A 484 10.89 -3.80 -6.51
CA PHE A 484 11.17 -3.33 -5.15
C PHE A 484 11.92 -4.38 -4.32
N TYR A 485 11.75 -5.67 -4.61
CA TYR A 485 12.54 -6.74 -3.98
C TYR A 485 14.03 -6.69 -4.34
N LYS A 486 14.37 -6.36 -5.59
CA LYS A 486 15.77 -6.28 -6.06
C LYS A 486 16.46 -4.93 -5.81
N PHE A 487 15.70 -3.84 -5.92
CA PHE A 487 16.20 -2.45 -5.91
C PHE A 487 15.64 -1.60 -4.77
N GLY A 488 15.05 -2.20 -3.74
CA GLY A 488 14.31 -1.47 -2.71
C GLY A 488 15.18 -0.54 -1.85
N VAL A 489 16.43 -0.92 -1.56
CA VAL A 489 17.39 -0.04 -0.84
C VAL A 489 17.77 1.14 -1.71
N GLU A 490 18.13 0.89 -2.96
CA GLU A 490 18.53 1.90 -3.93
C GLU A 490 17.38 2.89 -4.20
N ALA A 491 16.16 2.39 -4.36
CA ALA A 491 14.95 3.20 -4.53
C ALA A 491 14.64 4.03 -3.27
N SER A 492 14.85 3.47 -2.07
CA SER A 492 14.66 4.19 -0.81
C SER A 492 15.71 5.30 -0.64
N LEU A 493 16.98 5.02 -0.89
CA LEU A 493 18.06 6.01 -0.80
C LEU A 493 17.94 7.12 -1.85
N PHE A 494 17.55 6.78 -3.09
CA PHE A 494 17.18 7.75 -4.12
C PHE A 494 16.09 8.70 -3.62
N TYR A 495 15.03 8.11 -3.06
CA TYR A 495 13.90 8.87 -2.56
C TYR A 495 14.33 9.82 -1.43
N TYR A 496 15.14 9.34 -0.47
CA TYR A 496 15.63 10.16 0.63
C TYR A 496 16.50 11.33 0.14
N GLY A 497 17.39 11.09 -0.82
CA GLY A 497 18.26 12.14 -1.38
C GLY A 497 17.50 13.21 -2.15
N VAL A 498 16.62 12.81 -3.07
CA VAL A 498 15.96 13.74 -4.00
C VAL A 498 14.73 14.40 -3.40
N PHE A 499 13.86 13.64 -2.73
CA PHE A 499 12.59 14.15 -2.23
C PHE A 499 12.70 14.61 -0.77
N SER A 500 13.10 13.72 0.14
CA SER A 500 13.09 14.06 1.57
C SER A 500 14.09 15.16 1.91
N ILE A 501 15.37 15.03 1.51
CA ILE A 501 16.36 16.06 1.82
C ILE A 501 16.22 17.25 0.86
N GLY A 502 15.98 16.98 -0.43
CA GLY A 502 15.91 18.01 -1.47
C GLY A 502 14.72 18.96 -1.39
N ILE A 503 13.53 18.51 -0.96
CA ILE A 503 12.32 19.35 -0.87
C ILE A 503 12.16 19.96 0.54
N ARG A 504 12.47 19.19 1.58
CA ARG A 504 12.09 19.54 2.94
C ARG A 504 12.93 20.68 3.52
N LEU A 505 14.25 20.63 3.27
CA LEU A 505 15.16 21.75 3.46
C LEU A 505 15.05 22.35 4.90
N ASP A 506 15.01 21.49 5.93
CA ASP A 506 14.81 21.86 7.34
C ASP A 506 15.65 20.97 8.30
N ALA A 507 15.49 21.13 9.61
CA ALA A 507 16.20 20.33 10.61
C ALA A 507 15.95 18.82 10.50
N PHE A 508 14.77 18.40 10.04
CA PHE A 508 14.45 16.99 9.81
C PHE A 508 15.12 16.43 8.54
N ALA A 509 15.33 17.26 7.52
CA ALA A 509 16.20 16.92 6.40
C ALA A 509 17.63 16.67 6.86
N LEU A 510 18.15 17.48 7.80
CA LEU A 510 19.46 17.26 8.41
C LEU A 510 19.53 15.91 9.14
N PHE A 511 18.55 15.58 9.99
CA PHE A 511 18.53 14.26 10.65
C PHE A 511 18.43 13.10 9.65
N THR A 512 17.67 13.27 8.56
CA THR A 512 17.58 12.28 7.48
C THR A 512 18.91 12.10 6.75
N SER A 513 19.64 13.20 6.49
CA SER A 513 20.97 13.16 5.89
C SER A 513 22.01 12.49 6.82
N LEU A 514 21.89 12.66 8.14
CA LEU A 514 22.72 11.97 9.11
C LEU A 514 22.49 10.45 9.10
N TRP A 515 21.22 10.03 9.04
CA TRP A 515 20.86 8.62 8.86
C TRP A 515 21.39 8.06 7.52
N LEU A 516 21.29 8.85 6.44
CA LEU A 516 21.86 8.50 5.14
C LEU A 516 23.38 8.25 5.23
N CYS A 517 24.12 9.15 5.90
CA CYS A 517 25.55 9.00 6.18
C CYS A 517 25.88 7.72 6.98
N GLY A 518 25.04 7.36 7.95
CA GLY A 518 25.23 6.14 8.73
C GLY A 518 24.97 4.85 7.93
N MET A 519 24.00 4.86 7.01
CA MET A 519 23.51 3.65 6.36
C MET A 519 24.19 3.31 5.02
N PHE A 520 24.70 4.29 4.26
CA PHE A 520 25.12 4.05 2.86
C PHE A 520 26.34 3.11 2.67
N LEU A 521 27.21 2.98 3.69
CA LEU A 521 28.38 2.09 3.67
C LEU A 521 28.14 0.74 4.35
N LEU A 522 26.98 0.54 4.98
CA LEU A 522 26.69 -0.72 5.64
C LEU A 522 26.47 -1.82 4.61
N ARG A 523 27.08 -2.98 4.85
CA ARG A 523 26.79 -4.20 4.08
C ARG A 523 25.37 -4.66 4.36
N ARG A 524 24.77 -5.41 3.42
CA ARG A 524 23.35 -5.80 3.47
C ARG A 524 22.93 -6.46 4.80
N CYS A 525 23.78 -7.33 5.36
CA CYS A 525 23.50 -8.04 6.61
C CYS A 525 23.42 -7.11 7.84
N TYR A 526 24.28 -6.10 7.90
CA TYR A 526 24.27 -5.11 8.99
C TYR A 526 23.17 -4.06 8.76
N LEU A 527 22.98 -3.67 7.49
CA LEU A 527 21.93 -2.76 7.09
C LEU A 527 20.56 -3.29 7.51
N ALA A 528 20.27 -4.58 7.31
CA ALA A 528 19.00 -5.20 7.73
C ALA A 528 18.71 -5.03 9.24
N LYS A 529 19.73 -5.12 10.10
CA LYS A 529 19.59 -4.94 11.56
C LYS A 529 19.37 -3.47 11.92
N VAL A 530 20.17 -2.56 11.35
CA VAL A 530 20.07 -1.12 11.60
C VAL A 530 18.75 -0.55 11.05
N TRP A 531 18.23 -1.12 9.96
CA TRP A 531 17.02 -0.64 9.29
C TRP A 531 15.76 -0.71 10.18
N ALA A 532 15.67 -1.71 11.05
CA ALA A 532 14.55 -1.82 11.99
C ALA A 532 14.50 -0.61 12.96
N PHE A 533 15.67 -0.17 13.45
CA PHE A 533 15.77 1.03 14.29
C PHE A 533 15.43 2.30 13.52
N TYR A 534 15.84 2.38 12.24
CA TYR A 534 15.50 3.49 11.37
C TYR A 534 13.98 3.60 11.13
N VAL A 535 13.29 2.48 10.87
CA VAL A 535 11.83 2.46 10.74
C VAL A 535 11.16 2.89 12.05
N ALA A 536 11.64 2.42 13.20
CA ALA A 536 11.11 2.84 14.50
C ALA A 536 11.28 4.35 14.73
N TYR A 537 12.44 4.91 14.35
CA TYR A 537 12.69 6.35 14.37
C TYR A 537 11.67 7.12 13.52
N LEU A 538 11.43 6.68 12.27
CA LEU A 538 10.45 7.33 11.39
C LEU A 538 9.01 7.22 11.93
N CYS A 539 8.65 6.09 12.54
CA CYS A 539 7.36 5.92 13.20
C CYS A 539 7.17 6.90 14.36
N PHE A 540 8.22 7.25 15.10
CA PHE A 540 8.13 8.24 16.17
C PHE A 540 8.10 9.69 15.64
N VAL A 541 8.90 9.96 14.61
CA VAL A 541 9.08 11.31 14.08
C VAL A 541 7.87 11.82 13.30
N LEU A 542 7.17 10.97 12.55
CA LEU A 542 6.02 11.42 11.74
C LEU A 542 4.84 11.97 12.58
N PRO A 543 4.39 11.31 13.67
CA PRO A 543 3.40 11.89 14.58
C PRO A 543 3.88 13.16 15.26
N LEU A 544 5.17 13.22 15.65
CA LEU A 544 5.77 14.40 16.27
C LEU A 544 5.71 15.60 15.33
N GLN A 545 6.03 15.41 14.05
CA GLN A 545 5.94 16.44 13.03
C GLN A 545 4.51 16.92 12.82
N TYR A 546 3.54 16.00 12.78
CA TYR A 546 2.13 16.37 12.70
C TYR A 546 1.68 17.19 13.91
N ALA A 547 2.12 16.82 15.12
CA ALA A 547 1.85 17.60 16.32
C ALA A 547 2.49 19.00 16.28
N MET A 548 3.70 19.13 15.71
CA MET A 548 4.35 20.43 15.49
C MET A 548 3.60 21.31 14.47
N VAL A 549 3.00 20.73 13.43
CA VAL A 549 2.17 21.50 12.47
C VAL A 549 0.85 21.95 13.11
N MET A 550 0.25 21.11 13.95
CA MET A 550 -0.99 21.45 14.64
C MET A 550 -0.79 22.54 15.71
N GLY A 551 0.33 22.48 16.42
CA GLY A 551 0.60 23.39 17.53
C GLY A 551 -0.30 23.18 18.74
N ILE A 552 -0.23 24.13 19.66
CA ILE A 552 -0.97 24.16 20.92
C ILE A 552 -2.34 24.81 20.66
N PRO A 553 -3.41 24.41 21.38
CA PRO A 553 -4.71 25.06 21.26
C PRO A 553 -4.61 26.59 21.44
N PRO A 554 -5.04 27.40 20.47
CA PRO A 554 -4.94 28.86 20.56
C PRO A 554 -5.83 29.44 21.68
N GLY A 555 -6.87 28.72 22.10
CA GLY A 555 -7.72 29.11 23.23
C GLY A 555 -7.03 29.09 24.59
N LEU A 556 -5.81 28.56 24.71
CA LEU A 556 -4.99 28.65 25.93
C LEU A 556 -4.38 30.05 26.14
N CYS A 557 -4.43 30.93 25.14
CA CYS A 557 -3.87 32.29 25.21
C CYS A 557 -2.38 32.33 25.63
N THR A 558 -1.61 31.29 25.30
CA THR A 558 -0.17 31.21 25.57
C THR A 558 0.62 31.35 24.28
N GLU A 559 1.55 32.29 24.23
CA GLU A 559 2.48 32.45 23.11
C GLU A 559 3.64 31.45 23.18
N TYR A 560 4.25 31.21 22.01
CA TYR A 560 5.45 30.38 21.93
C TYR A 560 6.69 31.12 22.42
N PRO A 561 7.61 30.47 23.17
CA PRO A 561 8.80 31.14 23.71
C PRO A 561 9.76 31.73 22.67
N TRP A 562 9.71 31.24 21.43
CA TRP A 562 10.53 31.71 20.30
C TRP A 562 9.84 32.81 19.47
N TRP A 563 8.65 33.23 19.85
CA TRP A 563 7.95 34.36 19.24
C TRP A 563 8.53 35.67 19.75
N ASN A 564 9.10 36.47 18.85
CA ASN A 564 9.53 37.83 19.17
C ASN A 564 9.46 38.74 17.93
N PRO A 565 8.61 39.78 17.92
CA PRO A 565 8.44 40.65 16.77
C PRO A 565 9.71 41.45 16.41
N SER A 566 10.61 41.68 17.38
CA SER A 566 11.84 42.45 17.17
C SER A 566 13.00 41.63 16.57
N LYS A 567 12.94 40.29 16.61
CA LYS A 567 14.06 39.41 16.24
C LYS A 567 13.70 38.51 15.06
N LYS A 568 13.82 39.04 13.84
CA LYS A 568 13.57 38.30 12.59
C LYS A 568 14.42 37.02 12.47
N THR A 569 15.67 37.06 12.91
CA THR A 569 16.59 35.91 12.87
C THR A 569 16.11 34.74 13.73
N LEU A 570 15.53 35.01 14.91
CA LEU A 570 14.97 33.97 15.77
C LEU A 570 13.79 33.26 15.09
N ARG A 571 12.93 34.02 14.41
CA ARG A 571 11.79 33.48 13.65
C ARG A 571 12.23 32.62 12.46
N GLU A 572 13.21 33.07 11.69
CA GLU A 572 13.78 32.30 10.58
C GLU A 572 14.46 31.01 11.08
N THR A 573 15.10 31.03 12.26
CA THR A 573 15.62 29.81 12.88
C THR A 573 14.53 28.87 13.37
N ALA A 574 13.44 29.40 13.94
CA ALA A 574 12.31 28.59 14.39
C ALA A 574 11.64 27.86 13.23
N LEU A 575 11.47 28.54 12.10
CA LEU A 575 10.94 27.95 10.86
C LEU A 575 11.84 26.82 10.33
N TRP A 576 13.18 26.99 10.37
CA TRP A 576 14.13 25.95 9.96
C TRP A 576 14.12 24.73 10.90
N PHE A 577 13.89 24.94 12.21
CA PHE A 577 13.65 23.86 13.17
C PHE A 577 12.25 23.22 13.06
N PHE A 578 11.40 23.73 12.16
CA PHE A 578 10.02 23.25 11.97
C PHE A 578 9.17 23.40 13.24
N LEU A 579 9.40 24.47 14.01
CA LEU A 579 8.65 24.79 15.22
C LEU A 579 7.27 25.38 14.88
N PRO A 580 6.25 25.15 15.73
CA PRO A 580 4.94 25.77 15.54
C PRO A 580 5.00 27.29 15.72
N ASP A 581 4.20 27.98 14.91
CA ASP A 581 3.93 29.41 15.00
C ASP A 581 2.44 29.62 14.63
N PHE A 582 1.79 30.59 15.26
CA PHE A 582 0.40 30.93 14.98
C PHE A 582 0.25 31.86 13.76
N GLN A 583 1.25 32.71 13.46
CA GLN A 583 1.17 33.64 12.32
C GLN A 583 1.62 32.98 11.01
N GLU A 584 2.76 32.29 11.05
CA GLU A 584 3.36 31.60 9.91
C GLU A 584 3.56 30.11 10.26
N PRO A 585 2.47 29.30 10.37
CA PRO A 585 2.58 27.89 10.72
C PRO A 585 3.38 27.11 9.67
N PRO A 586 4.12 26.06 10.08
CA PRO A 586 4.86 25.24 9.14
C PRO A 586 3.92 24.55 8.15
N LEU A 587 4.33 24.51 6.88
CA LEU A 587 3.50 24.02 5.79
C LEU A 587 3.26 22.49 5.91
N ALA A 588 2.00 22.10 6.12
CA ALA A 588 1.60 20.70 6.28
C ALA A 588 1.95 19.80 5.08
N TRP A 589 1.96 20.34 3.86
CA TRP A 589 2.28 19.56 2.66
C TRP A 589 3.71 19.00 2.66
N LYS A 590 4.62 19.60 3.45
CA LYS A 590 5.99 19.09 3.62
C LYS A 590 6.07 17.72 4.32
N LEU A 591 4.97 17.24 4.91
CA LEU A 591 4.90 15.90 5.52
C LEU A 591 4.65 14.78 4.50
N TRP A 592 4.22 15.11 3.27
CA TRP A 592 4.03 14.11 2.21
C TRP A 592 5.30 13.31 1.92
N PRO A 593 6.48 13.98 1.73
CA PRO A 593 7.72 13.27 1.53
C PRO A 593 8.05 12.24 2.63
N ASP A 594 7.79 12.60 3.89
CA ASP A 594 8.13 11.76 5.05
C ASP A 594 7.26 10.52 5.16
N PHE A 595 5.97 10.64 4.82
CA PHE A 595 5.07 9.49 4.76
C PHE A 595 5.52 8.49 3.69
N ILE A 596 5.90 8.96 2.49
CA ILE A 596 6.37 8.07 1.43
C ILE A 596 7.72 7.46 1.80
N GLN A 597 8.59 8.21 2.50
CA GLN A 597 9.83 7.70 3.08
C GLN A 597 9.55 6.57 4.08
N LEU A 598 8.59 6.74 5.00
CA LEU A 598 8.16 5.67 5.91
C LEU A 598 7.57 4.48 5.14
N LEU A 599 6.74 4.71 4.12
CA LEU A 599 6.17 3.65 3.28
C LEU A 599 7.25 2.81 2.60
N PHE A 600 8.27 3.44 2.02
CA PHE A 600 9.39 2.75 1.38
C PHE A 600 10.23 2.01 2.40
N ALA A 601 10.51 2.64 3.56
CA ALA A 601 11.25 2.02 4.65
C ALA A 601 10.55 0.76 5.20
N CYS A 602 9.23 0.80 5.42
CA CYS A 602 8.44 -0.36 5.86
C CYS A 602 8.38 -1.46 4.79
N CYS A 603 8.25 -1.10 3.51
CA CYS A 603 8.30 -2.08 2.42
C CYS A 603 9.68 -2.77 2.37
N GLN A 604 10.76 -2.03 2.59
CA GLN A 604 12.12 -2.57 2.59
C GLN A 604 12.40 -3.45 3.83
N LEU A 605 11.86 -3.06 5.00
CA LEU A 605 11.94 -3.88 6.21
C LEU A 605 11.29 -5.25 6.01
N TYR A 606 10.14 -5.29 5.34
CA TYR A 606 9.47 -6.55 4.99
C TYR A 606 10.33 -7.43 4.07
N ILE A 607 11.06 -6.83 3.12
CA ILE A 607 11.97 -7.57 2.24
C ILE A 607 13.14 -8.15 3.03
N PHE A 608 13.73 -7.41 3.96
CA PHE A 608 14.80 -7.94 4.81
C PHE A 608 14.31 -9.11 5.69
N PHE A 609 13.08 -9.03 6.21
CA PHE A 609 12.48 -10.15 6.92
C PHE A 609 12.28 -11.37 6.02
N LEU A 610 11.84 -11.16 4.78
CA LEU A 610 11.65 -12.21 3.79
C LEU A 610 12.99 -12.87 3.38
N GLU A 611 14.06 -12.09 3.26
CA GLU A 611 15.41 -12.58 2.97
C GLU A 611 16.03 -13.38 4.13
N SER A 612 15.68 -13.03 5.37
CA SER A 612 16.11 -13.79 6.55
C SER A 612 15.38 -15.13 6.69
N SER A 613 14.24 -15.31 6.04
CA SER A 613 13.50 -16.57 6.07
C SER A 613 14.16 -17.55 5.10
N ALA A 614 14.64 -18.69 5.60
CA ALA A 614 15.59 -19.62 4.95
C ALA A 614 15.09 -20.36 3.66
N GLY A 615 14.03 -19.89 3.01
CA GLY A 615 13.50 -20.48 1.79
C GLY A 615 14.13 -19.91 0.51
N VAL A 616 14.34 -20.76 -0.49
CA VAL A 616 14.67 -20.32 -1.85
C VAL A 616 13.51 -19.47 -2.37
N HIS A 617 13.72 -18.16 -2.45
CA HIS A 617 12.71 -17.23 -2.93
C HIS A 617 12.66 -17.25 -4.47
N ASP A 618 11.45 -17.20 -5.05
CA ASP A 618 11.26 -17.24 -6.52
C ASP A 618 11.96 -16.06 -7.23
N GLY A 619 12.17 -14.95 -6.52
CA GLY A 619 12.94 -13.78 -6.94
C GLY A 619 14.46 -13.98 -6.95
N GLY A 620 14.97 -15.12 -6.49
CA GLY A 620 16.39 -15.46 -6.39
C GLY A 620 17.13 -14.72 -5.28
N SER A 621 18.38 -15.10 -5.02
CA SER A 621 19.20 -14.52 -3.96
C SER A 621 19.49 -13.02 -4.16
N ASN A 622 19.53 -12.28 -3.04
CA ASN A 622 19.95 -10.88 -2.94
C ASN A 622 21.28 -10.70 -2.19
N GLY A 623 21.97 -11.80 -1.89
CA GLY A 623 23.27 -11.80 -1.24
C GLY A 623 24.34 -11.06 -2.06
N GLU A 624 25.35 -10.55 -1.36
CA GLU A 624 26.53 -9.96 -2.00
C GLU A 624 27.41 -11.06 -2.60
N ILE A 625 27.83 -10.90 -3.85
CA ILE A 625 28.60 -11.91 -4.61
C ILE A 625 30.10 -11.88 -4.26
N TYR A 626 30.61 -10.75 -3.76
CA TYR A 626 32.02 -10.59 -3.42
C TYR A 626 32.21 -10.57 -1.91
N ASP A 627 33.19 -11.31 -1.40
CA ASP A 627 33.57 -11.26 0.01
C ASP A 627 34.29 -9.94 0.36
N ARG A 628 34.52 -9.69 1.66
CA ARG A 628 35.41 -8.63 2.17
C ARG A 628 36.82 -8.74 1.56
N LYS A 629 37.25 -9.94 1.20
CA LYS A 629 38.51 -10.19 0.48
C LYS A 629 38.39 -10.00 -1.04
N GLY A 630 37.25 -9.54 -1.56
CA GLY A 630 37.00 -9.33 -3.01
C GLY A 630 37.07 -10.59 -3.85
N CYS A 631 37.13 -11.76 -3.21
CA CYS A 631 36.98 -13.05 -3.87
C CYS A 631 35.49 -13.27 -4.16
N PHE A 632 35.22 -13.91 -5.27
CA PHE A 632 33.88 -14.29 -5.67
C PHE A 632 33.37 -15.42 -4.75
N VAL A 633 32.25 -15.20 -4.08
CA VAL A 633 31.58 -16.14 -3.17
C VAL A 633 30.34 -16.66 -3.89
N GLY A 634 30.48 -17.80 -4.54
CA GLY A 634 29.43 -18.48 -5.29
C GLY A 634 30.01 -19.49 -6.26
N GLN A 635 29.16 -20.34 -6.84
CA GLN A 635 29.56 -21.09 -8.04
C GLN A 635 29.95 -20.09 -9.11
N THR A 636 31.18 -20.19 -9.65
CA THR A 636 31.57 -19.46 -10.86
C THR A 636 30.45 -19.63 -11.87
N PRO A 637 29.90 -18.53 -12.43
CA PRO A 637 28.74 -18.64 -13.28
C PRO A 637 29.09 -19.61 -14.40
N ASN A 638 28.26 -20.64 -14.55
CA ASN A 638 28.35 -21.54 -15.70
C ASN A 638 28.33 -20.64 -16.95
N PRO A 639 29.26 -20.81 -17.91
CA PRO A 639 29.25 -20.00 -19.13
C PRO A 639 28.01 -20.39 -19.94
N MET A 640 26.90 -19.69 -19.77
CA MET A 640 25.67 -19.91 -20.54
C MET A 640 24.89 -18.59 -20.58
N SER A 641 24.41 -18.06 -21.70
CA SER A 641 24.50 -18.42 -23.12
C SER A 641 24.83 -17.12 -23.89
N ASP A 642 25.40 -17.25 -25.08
CA ASP A 642 25.78 -16.15 -25.99
C ASP A 642 24.83 -14.93 -25.93
N PHE A 643 25.29 -13.81 -25.37
CA PHE A 643 24.53 -12.54 -25.28
C PHE A 643 24.17 -11.95 -26.67
N ARG A 644 24.56 -12.58 -27.77
CA ARG A 644 24.35 -12.07 -29.13
C ARG A 644 23.12 -12.61 -29.87
N ARG A 645 22.36 -13.55 -29.32
CA ARG A 645 21.23 -14.18 -30.04
C ARG A 645 19.83 -13.69 -29.67
N SER A 646 19.62 -13.09 -28.49
CA SER A 646 18.30 -12.63 -28.02
C SER A 646 18.20 -11.11 -27.96
N TYR A 647 17.05 -10.54 -28.36
CA TYR A 647 16.76 -9.10 -28.24
C TYR A 647 16.95 -8.57 -26.81
N LEU A 648 16.65 -9.40 -25.81
CA LEU A 648 16.85 -9.05 -24.40
C LEU A 648 18.33 -8.83 -24.08
N SER A 649 19.21 -9.63 -24.65
CA SER A 649 20.65 -9.50 -24.44
C SER A 649 21.21 -8.25 -25.11
N THR A 650 20.71 -7.90 -26.31
CA THR A 650 21.01 -6.60 -26.95
C THR A 650 20.58 -5.42 -26.09
N VAL A 651 19.37 -5.47 -25.52
CA VAL A 651 18.88 -4.42 -24.59
C VAL A 651 19.74 -4.35 -23.34
N LYS A 652 20.14 -5.48 -22.76
CA LYS A 652 21.03 -5.52 -21.59
C LYS A 652 22.38 -4.87 -21.88
N VAL A 653 23.02 -5.20 -23.00
CA VAL A 653 24.29 -4.57 -23.42
C VAL A 653 24.09 -3.06 -23.64
N PHE A 654 23.04 -2.67 -24.37
CA PHE A 654 22.71 -1.27 -24.62
C PHE A 654 22.44 -0.47 -23.34
N LEU A 655 21.89 -1.09 -22.29
CA LEU A 655 21.60 -0.41 -21.04
C LEU A 655 22.82 -0.39 -20.09
N PHE A 656 23.53 -1.50 -19.97
CA PHE A 656 24.59 -1.69 -18.98
C PHE A 656 25.95 -1.13 -19.41
N PHE A 657 26.29 -1.20 -20.70
CA PHE A 657 27.58 -0.73 -21.21
C PHE A 657 27.73 0.81 -21.12
N PRO A 658 26.79 1.65 -21.61
CA PRO A 658 26.94 3.10 -21.53
C PRO A 658 26.65 3.67 -20.13
N LEU A 659 26.10 2.88 -19.20
CA LEU A 659 25.67 3.39 -17.90
C LEU A 659 26.79 4.09 -17.14
N TYR A 660 28.02 3.59 -17.21
CA TYR A 660 29.18 4.22 -16.60
C TYR A 660 29.44 5.63 -17.16
N TRP A 661 29.48 5.78 -18.49
CA TRP A 661 29.67 7.07 -19.13
C TRP A 661 28.52 8.04 -18.83
N ILE A 662 27.28 7.53 -18.76
CA ILE A 662 26.12 8.31 -18.33
C ILE A 662 26.28 8.76 -16.88
N THR A 663 26.75 7.90 -15.97
CA THR A 663 26.97 8.28 -14.56
C THR A 663 28.03 9.36 -14.41
N LEU A 664 29.10 9.31 -15.21
CA LEU A 664 30.13 10.35 -15.24
C LEU A 664 29.59 11.65 -15.84
N ALA A 665 28.79 11.59 -16.91
CA ALA A 665 28.14 12.75 -17.49
C ALA A 665 27.19 13.43 -16.51
N VAL A 666 26.38 12.67 -15.77
CA VAL A 666 25.49 13.20 -14.72
C VAL A 666 26.30 13.83 -13.59
N MET A 667 27.41 13.23 -13.19
CA MET A 667 28.31 13.80 -12.17
C MET A 667 28.97 15.10 -12.66
N PHE A 668 29.38 15.17 -13.92
CA PHE A 668 29.90 16.40 -14.54
C PHE A 668 28.83 17.49 -14.59
N LEU A 669 27.60 17.14 -14.95
CA LEU A 669 26.47 18.07 -14.98
C LEU A 669 26.15 18.58 -13.57
N ALA A 670 26.14 17.70 -12.56
CA ALA A 670 25.98 18.09 -11.16
C ALA A 670 27.09 19.03 -10.67
N GLY A 671 28.33 18.83 -11.14
CA GLY A 671 29.48 19.69 -10.82
C GLY A 671 29.51 21.02 -11.59
N THR A 672 28.84 21.15 -12.74
CA THR A 672 28.87 22.35 -13.58
C THR A 672 27.62 23.22 -13.46
N ASN A 673 26.49 22.64 -13.06
CA ASN A 673 25.23 23.38 -12.92
C ASN A 673 25.27 24.49 -11.86
N ARG A 674 26.16 24.40 -10.85
CA ARG A 674 26.31 25.43 -9.81
C ARG A 674 27.78 25.58 -9.41
N VAL A 675 28.22 26.82 -9.24
CA VAL A 675 29.59 27.14 -8.79
C VAL A 675 29.67 26.99 -7.28
N SER A 676 30.37 25.95 -6.80
CA SER A 676 30.64 25.75 -5.37
C SER A 676 31.96 25.00 -5.17
N ILE A 677 32.55 25.10 -3.98
CA ILE A 677 33.76 24.33 -3.65
C ILE A 677 33.49 22.81 -3.72
N PHE A 678 32.24 22.39 -3.48
CA PHE A 678 31.80 21.01 -3.63
C PHE A 678 31.65 20.60 -5.11
N ALA A 679 31.31 21.53 -6.00
CA ALA A 679 31.26 21.28 -7.43
C ALA A 679 32.64 20.92 -8.00
N MET A 680 33.70 21.57 -7.49
CA MET A 680 35.08 21.28 -7.89
C MET A 680 35.44 19.80 -7.65
N GLY A 681 35.03 19.21 -6.53
CA GLY A 681 35.31 17.79 -6.28
C GLY A 681 34.56 16.84 -7.22
N TYR A 682 33.33 17.17 -7.65
CA TYR A 682 32.63 16.39 -8.68
C TYR A 682 33.32 16.47 -10.04
N VAL A 683 33.77 17.66 -10.44
CA VAL A 683 34.47 17.88 -11.71
C VAL A 683 35.82 17.16 -11.71
N LEU A 684 36.62 17.31 -10.64
CA LEU A 684 37.89 16.60 -10.48
C LEU A 684 37.72 15.08 -10.46
N GLY A 685 36.71 14.58 -9.71
CA GLY A 685 36.36 13.16 -9.70
C GLY A 685 35.97 12.66 -11.09
N CYS A 686 35.18 13.43 -11.83
CA CYS A 686 34.79 13.11 -13.20
C CYS A 686 36.00 12.98 -14.12
N PHE A 687 36.87 13.99 -14.16
CA PHE A 687 38.07 13.94 -15.00
C PHE A 687 39.00 12.79 -14.62
N PHE A 688 39.14 12.50 -13.32
CA PHE A 688 39.94 11.37 -12.86
C PHE A 688 39.38 10.01 -13.34
N PHE A 689 38.06 9.80 -13.32
CA PHE A 689 37.46 8.57 -13.83
C PHE A 689 37.43 8.52 -15.36
N LEU A 690 37.19 9.64 -16.04
CA LEU A 690 37.30 9.74 -17.51
C LEU A 690 38.73 9.45 -17.99
N TRP A 691 39.75 9.91 -17.27
CA TRP A 691 41.16 9.64 -17.60
C TRP A 691 41.50 8.15 -17.50
N ASN A 692 40.99 7.45 -16.48
CA ASN A 692 41.15 5.99 -16.38
C ASN A 692 40.38 5.24 -17.48
N GLY A 693 39.23 5.78 -17.92
CA GLY A 693 38.42 5.21 -19.00
C GLY A 693 38.06 3.74 -18.78
N ASN A 694 38.19 2.92 -19.85
CA ASN A 694 37.84 1.50 -19.82
C ASN A 694 38.79 0.66 -18.96
N GLU A 695 40.03 1.10 -18.72
CA GLU A 695 40.96 0.38 -17.85
C GLU A 695 40.49 0.33 -16.40
N PHE A 696 39.58 1.22 -16.01
CA PHE A 696 38.97 1.19 -14.68
C PHE A 696 38.25 -0.14 -14.40
N TYR A 697 37.58 -0.73 -15.41
CA TYR A 697 36.87 -2.00 -15.25
C TYR A 697 37.79 -3.20 -15.00
N LEU A 698 39.05 -3.10 -15.43
CA LEU A 698 40.04 -4.17 -15.34
C LEU A 698 40.77 -4.19 -14.00
N LYS A 699 40.63 -3.13 -13.20
CA LYS A 699 41.20 -3.09 -11.85
C LYS A 699 40.57 -4.18 -10.99
N PRO A 700 41.31 -4.77 -10.03
CA PRO A 700 40.77 -5.78 -9.15
C PRO A 700 39.55 -5.24 -8.38
N MET A 701 38.52 -6.06 -8.23
CA MET A 701 37.20 -5.66 -7.68
C MET A 701 37.29 -4.90 -6.35
N LYS A 702 38.26 -5.24 -5.50
CA LYS A 702 38.52 -4.56 -4.21
C LYS A 702 38.89 -3.08 -4.40
N VAL A 703 39.75 -2.80 -5.37
CA VAL A 703 40.22 -1.44 -5.68
C VAL A 703 39.10 -0.66 -6.36
N LEU A 704 38.41 -1.29 -7.32
CA LEU A 704 37.28 -0.71 -8.02
C LEU A 704 36.18 -0.27 -7.05
N LEU A 705 35.70 -1.17 -6.18
CA LEU A 705 34.67 -0.85 -5.18
C LEU A 705 35.16 0.14 -4.13
N LYS A 706 36.43 0.11 -3.74
CA LYS A 706 36.99 1.09 -2.79
C LYS A 706 36.98 2.50 -3.37
N MET A 707 37.43 2.67 -4.62
CA MET A 707 37.42 3.96 -5.32
C MET A 707 35.99 4.46 -5.54
N TRP A 708 35.07 3.57 -5.93
CA TRP A 708 33.67 3.94 -6.14
C TRP A 708 32.94 4.29 -4.83
N ASN A 709 33.21 3.53 -3.75
CA ASN A 709 32.67 3.85 -2.42
C ASN A 709 33.22 5.18 -1.88
N ALA A 710 34.47 5.55 -2.21
CA ALA A 710 35.03 6.85 -1.86
C ALA A 710 34.29 8.00 -2.59
N LEU A 711 33.95 7.81 -3.86
CA LEU A 711 33.16 8.78 -4.63
C LEU A 711 31.72 8.91 -4.09
N LEU A 712 31.07 7.78 -3.77
CA LEU A 712 29.77 7.77 -3.09
C LEU A 712 29.84 8.49 -1.74
N ALA A 713 30.89 8.24 -0.95
CA ALA A 713 31.09 8.91 0.34
C ALA A 713 31.27 10.41 0.17
N TYR A 714 32.00 10.86 -0.86
CA TYR A 714 32.12 12.28 -1.18
C TYR A 714 30.76 12.92 -1.43
N ASN A 715 29.93 12.32 -2.29
CA ASN A 715 28.59 12.85 -2.61
C ASN A 715 27.68 12.90 -1.36
N VAL A 716 27.65 11.85 -0.55
CA VAL A 716 26.84 11.83 0.69
C VAL A 716 27.32 12.86 1.71
N VAL A 717 28.64 13.05 1.85
CA VAL A 717 29.21 14.09 2.72
C VAL A 717 28.89 15.49 2.20
N VAL A 718 28.89 15.71 0.88
CA VAL A 718 28.47 16.98 0.29
C VAL A 718 26.99 17.27 0.63
N ILE A 719 26.11 16.28 0.48
CA ILE A 719 24.68 16.42 0.86
C ILE A 719 24.55 16.79 2.34
N PHE A 720 25.28 16.11 3.22
CA PHE A 720 25.27 16.39 4.66
C PHE A 720 25.79 17.79 5.00
N ILE A 721 26.94 18.19 4.46
CA ILE A 721 27.52 19.52 4.70
C ILE A 721 26.61 20.61 4.16
N LYS A 722 26.04 20.45 2.95
CA LYS A 722 25.08 21.41 2.40
C LYS A 722 23.82 21.52 3.27
N SER A 723 23.34 20.40 3.83
CA SER A 723 22.19 20.39 4.76
C SER A 723 22.50 21.15 6.06
N ILE A 724 23.75 21.13 6.55
CA ILE A 724 24.18 21.93 7.70
C ILE A 724 24.28 23.42 7.32
N LEU A 725 24.96 23.71 6.21
CA LEU A 725 25.22 25.08 5.74
C LEU A 725 23.93 25.84 5.41
N GLN A 726 22.86 25.13 5.09
CA GLN A 726 21.54 25.71 4.86
C GLN A 726 21.06 26.60 6.02
N ARG A 727 21.47 26.31 7.26
CA ARG A 727 21.17 27.18 8.42
C ARG A 727 21.86 28.54 8.32
N GLY A 728 23.07 28.58 7.75
CA GLY A 728 23.91 29.79 7.70
C GLY A 728 23.43 30.85 6.71
N THR A 729 22.67 30.48 5.68
CA THR A 729 22.14 31.44 4.68
C THR A 729 20.95 32.25 5.20
N ASN A 730 20.29 31.79 6.27
CA ASN A 730 19.14 32.47 6.87
C ASN A 730 19.53 33.40 8.03
N ALA A 731 20.81 33.44 8.43
CA ALA A 731 21.24 34.18 9.63
C ALA A 731 21.69 35.63 9.35
N ASN A 732 21.87 36.03 8.10
CA ASN A 732 22.40 37.35 7.75
C ASN A 732 21.29 38.23 7.19
N THR A 733 20.63 38.98 8.05
CA THR A 733 19.85 40.17 7.62
C THR A 733 20.41 41.41 8.30
N GLU A 734 21.67 41.70 8.07
CA GLU A 734 22.19 43.07 8.07
C GLU A 734 23.10 43.14 6.83
N ASP A 735 22.99 44.21 6.05
CA ASP A 735 23.65 44.47 4.76
C ASP A 735 22.93 43.94 3.52
N GLY A 736 22.62 44.86 2.60
CA GLY A 736 21.87 44.68 1.35
C GLY A 736 22.52 43.76 0.32
N VAL A 737 22.81 42.53 0.69
CA VAL A 737 23.35 41.48 -0.17
C VAL A 737 22.21 40.63 -0.70
N CYS A 738 22.21 40.45 -2.03
CA CYS A 738 21.24 39.70 -2.81
C CYS A 738 20.94 38.32 -2.21
N ARG A 739 19.64 38.00 -2.04
CA ARG A 739 19.18 36.66 -1.64
C ARG A 739 19.42 35.66 -2.77
N VAL A 740 20.13 34.58 -2.47
CA VAL A 740 20.13 33.36 -3.28
C VAL A 740 18.84 32.58 -2.94
N PRO A 741 17.89 32.38 -3.86
CA PRO A 741 16.67 31.64 -3.58
C PRO A 741 16.93 30.20 -3.11
N LEU A 742 16.09 29.69 -2.19
CA LEU A 742 16.17 28.32 -1.65
C LEU A 742 16.09 27.22 -2.73
N ASP A 743 15.53 27.53 -3.90
CA ASP A 743 15.51 26.65 -5.08
C ASP A 743 16.91 26.46 -5.72
N GLU A 744 17.95 27.11 -5.19
CA GLU A 744 19.32 27.09 -5.73
C GLU A 744 20.35 26.30 -4.89
N ALA A 745 19.94 25.62 -3.81
CA ALA A 745 20.85 24.85 -2.96
C ALA A 745 21.57 23.68 -3.67
N GLY A 746 21.13 23.31 -4.88
CA GLY A 746 21.76 22.29 -5.73
C GLY A 746 21.61 20.85 -5.24
N LEU A 747 20.93 20.64 -4.11
CA LEU A 747 20.75 19.34 -3.46
C LEU A 747 20.04 18.31 -4.36
N LEU A 748 19.15 18.78 -5.24
CA LEU A 748 18.43 17.92 -6.18
C LEU A 748 19.41 17.23 -7.14
N TRP A 749 20.40 17.96 -7.67
CA TRP A 749 21.43 17.39 -8.54
C TRP A 749 22.36 16.45 -7.78
N ASP A 750 22.67 16.74 -6.52
CA ASP A 750 23.44 15.83 -5.66
C ASP A 750 22.69 14.50 -5.44
N GLY A 751 21.37 14.55 -5.21
CA GLY A 751 20.52 13.36 -5.07
C GLY A 751 20.36 12.56 -6.37
N ILE A 752 20.24 13.23 -7.52
CA ILE A 752 20.26 12.55 -8.83
C ILE A 752 21.61 11.87 -9.04
N CYS A 753 22.72 12.56 -8.77
CA CYS A 753 24.06 11.99 -8.87
C CYS A 753 24.21 10.76 -7.96
N LEU A 754 23.77 10.84 -6.69
CA LEU A 754 23.77 9.71 -5.75
C LEU A 754 23.08 8.48 -6.34
N THR A 755 21.97 8.68 -7.04
CA THR A 755 21.17 7.62 -7.64
C THR A 755 21.92 6.87 -8.72
N PHE A 756 22.51 7.60 -9.67
CA PHE A 756 23.32 7.00 -10.72
C PHE A 756 24.54 6.27 -10.13
N LEU A 757 25.20 6.86 -9.13
CA LEU A 757 26.32 6.22 -8.44
C LEU A 757 25.92 4.90 -7.73
N LEU A 758 24.74 4.85 -7.11
CA LEU A 758 24.20 3.64 -6.47
C LEU A 758 23.81 2.57 -7.49
N VAL A 759 23.13 2.94 -8.58
CA VAL A 759 22.78 2.01 -9.66
C VAL A 759 24.05 1.42 -10.29
N GLN A 760 25.07 2.24 -10.53
CA GLN A 760 26.35 1.77 -11.06
C GLN A 760 27.09 0.85 -10.07
N LYS A 761 27.05 1.14 -8.76
CA LYS A 761 27.60 0.23 -7.73
C LYS A 761 26.89 -1.12 -7.73
N ARG A 762 25.57 -1.13 -7.95
CA ARG A 762 24.79 -2.37 -8.08
C ARG A 762 25.18 -3.16 -9.34
N LEU A 763 25.49 -2.45 -10.42
CA LEU A 763 26.00 -3.07 -11.65
C LEU A 763 27.36 -3.73 -11.41
N PHE A 764 28.32 -3.04 -10.77
CA PHE A 764 29.64 -3.62 -10.46
C PHE A 764 29.56 -4.89 -9.59
N THR A 765 28.53 -5.01 -8.76
CA THR A 765 28.30 -6.16 -7.88
C THR A 765 27.38 -7.22 -8.48
N SER A 766 27.13 -7.17 -9.79
CA SER A 766 26.26 -8.10 -10.52
C SER A 766 27.05 -9.11 -11.37
N TYR A 767 26.49 -10.30 -11.60
CA TYR A 767 27.06 -11.30 -12.50
C TYR A 767 27.24 -10.78 -13.95
N TYR A 768 26.38 -9.86 -14.40
CA TYR A 768 26.48 -9.24 -15.73
C TYR A 768 27.78 -8.46 -15.93
N PHE A 769 28.31 -7.87 -14.85
CA PHE A 769 29.55 -7.10 -14.93
C PHE A 769 30.76 -7.99 -15.20
N HIS A 770 30.75 -9.23 -14.71
CA HIS A 770 31.82 -10.18 -14.99
C HIS A 770 31.94 -10.50 -16.50
N HIS A 771 30.81 -10.61 -17.20
CA HIS A 771 30.80 -10.79 -18.65
C HIS A 771 31.36 -9.56 -19.38
N LEU A 772 31.01 -8.36 -18.92
CA LEU A 772 31.52 -7.11 -19.49
C LEU A 772 33.05 -7.00 -19.33
N ILE A 773 33.61 -7.45 -18.20
CA ILE A 773 35.07 -7.53 -18.01
C ILE A 773 35.71 -8.47 -19.04
N ILE A 774 35.15 -9.66 -19.24
CA ILE A 774 35.68 -10.64 -20.20
C ILE A 774 35.67 -10.08 -21.62
N GLU A 775 34.60 -9.37 -22.00
CA GLU A 775 34.48 -8.76 -23.32
C GLU A 775 35.51 -7.64 -23.53
N ILE A 776 35.74 -6.79 -22.52
CA ILE A 776 36.76 -5.72 -22.59
C ILE A 776 38.18 -6.32 -22.62
N LEU A 777 38.44 -7.38 -21.86
CA LEU A 777 39.72 -8.11 -21.91
C LEU A 777 39.98 -8.68 -23.30
N ALA A 778 38.95 -9.28 -23.92
CA ALA A 778 39.05 -9.78 -25.29
C ALA A 778 39.30 -8.66 -26.30
N GLN A 779 38.63 -7.51 -26.16
CA GLN A 779 38.87 -6.33 -27.00
C GLN A 779 40.31 -5.80 -26.86
N GLN A 780 40.87 -5.78 -25.65
CA GLN A 780 42.26 -5.38 -25.44
C GLN A 780 43.26 -6.35 -26.07
N GLN A 781 43.02 -7.66 -25.97
CA GLN A 781 43.86 -8.65 -26.63
C GLN A 781 43.78 -8.56 -28.16
N LEU A 782 42.61 -8.21 -28.69
CA LEU A 782 42.38 -8.00 -30.12
C LEU A 782 42.90 -6.66 -30.62
N ALA A 783 43.29 -5.72 -29.75
CA ALA A 783 43.72 -4.38 -30.17
C ALA A 783 45.03 -4.37 -30.98
N SER A 784 45.84 -5.43 -30.90
CA SER A 784 47.05 -5.62 -31.71
C SER A 784 46.78 -6.22 -33.10
N ARG A 785 45.54 -6.64 -33.35
CA ARG A 785 45.07 -7.31 -34.57
C ARG A 785 44.33 -6.32 -35.44
#